data_AF-A0A397IAS5-F1
#
_entry.id   AF-A0A397IAS5-F1
#
_cell.length_a   1.000
_cell.length_b   1.000
_cell.length_c   1.000
_cell.angle_alpha   90.00
_cell.angle_beta   90.00
_cell.angle_gamma   90.00
#
_symmetry.space_group_name_H-M   'P 1'
#
loop_
_entity.id
_entity.type
_entity.pdbx_description
1 polymer ?
#
loop_
_entity_poly.entity_id
_entity_poly.type
_entity_poly.pdbx_seq_one_letter_code
_entity_poly.pdbx_strand_id
1 'polypeptide(L)'
;MSFKFFDKLSQNFIELLNDKDDYNVIVEVENEKSFTAHSNVLKCRSPYFRKELENIIPNENNIKKITKPNISEVIFDIILKYIYGGIVNFENVETRFIFNLMMTSNEFEIEELTKKLENLLIETKSSWLKSHFSLVYRSIFNGNNFKNLEKFCNDIIAKYPNLIFDAEDLTSLQESALVSLLKRDDLQLEEGIIWEYIIKWGIGQNSALPGDLKEWSTENFTTLKTTLQQCLPLIRYFHISSTDIWKKVKPYKKILDEQLWEDLNQYFMAPDEPVESIILPPRSILIQELPTRTTELIKPSSTIITFEHVAEISSWIDRKSSTYSLKNTPYEFQLILRGSINGFAPQTFWDICNGQVSTVVIMKVKGTEEILGGYNPLIWDANTNSWGKTNDSFIFSLKNGNIQNSILSRVKTRDFAILNVHKNDQKQYGPYFGNNSFYMRSHSSNFTLDNYSECNSNGYYEKAIRTAATNNFSIVDYEVFKIAYAPLLEIYRAYDNLFKGMILDSDTTRSKINLPWYQSYKFKYYNFLPDQWEFLEEENDEAEEVDEVMDQLKVEIYEDICKEVASCWVKMVTEVFDERLYFNLKILKKNWRWLEIMEECRNFVMKEDIFNIFNRLASMISVDIYTENWFVEKKNNDGDVNIKGSVFQKKRY
;
A
#
# COMPACT_ATOMS: atom_id res chain seq x y z
N MET A 1 12.60 -21.38 -57.53
CA MET A 1 13.33 -21.42 -56.23
C MET A 1 14.08 -20.11 -56.11
N SER A 2 13.92 -19.36 -55.02
CA SER A 2 14.63 -18.09 -54.80
C SER A 2 15.56 -18.21 -53.60
N PHE A 3 16.81 -17.77 -53.77
CA PHE A 3 17.76 -17.61 -52.67
C PHE A 3 17.61 -16.19 -52.11
N LYS A 4 17.53 -16.06 -50.79
CA LYS A 4 17.34 -14.80 -50.08
C LYS A 4 18.59 -14.50 -49.25
N PHE A 5 19.15 -13.30 -49.39
CA PHE A 5 20.38 -12.87 -48.70
C PHE A 5 20.11 -11.62 -47.84
N PHE A 6 19.02 -11.65 -47.07
CA PHE A 6 18.56 -10.47 -46.33
C PHE A 6 19.48 -10.09 -45.16
N ASP A 7 20.12 -11.06 -44.52
CA ASP A 7 21.01 -10.78 -43.38
C ASP A 7 22.23 -9.96 -43.80
N LYS A 8 22.87 -10.31 -44.93
CA LYS A 8 24.02 -9.54 -45.43
C LYS A 8 23.58 -8.16 -45.94
N LEU A 9 22.43 -8.05 -46.59
CA LEU A 9 21.87 -6.76 -47.01
C LEU A 9 21.60 -5.85 -45.80
N SER A 10 20.97 -6.37 -44.76
CA SER A 10 20.72 -5.69 -43.48
C SER A 10 22.02 -5.19 -42.87
N GLN A 11 23.03 -6.07 -42.78
CA GLN A 11 24.34 -5.71 -42.24
C GLN A 11 25.02 -4.60 -43.07
N ASN A 12 24.90 -4.64 -44.40
CA ASN A 12 25.45 -3.58 -45.26
C ASN A 12 24.79 -2.21 -45.04
N PHE A 13 23.50 -2.16 -44.71
CA PHE A 13 22.84 -0.91 -44.33
C PHE A 13 23.29 -0.41 -42.94
N ILE A 14 23.55 -1.32 -41.99
CA ILE A 14 24.14 -0.93 -40.70
C ILE A 14 25.56 -0.40 -40.88
N GLU A 15 26.38 -1.03 -41.74
CA GLU A 15 27.71 -0.54 -42.11
C GLU A 15 27.61 0.89 -42.69
N LEU A 16 26.69 1.12 -43.63
CA LEU A 16 26.42 2.46 -44.19
C LEU A 16 26.05 3.51 -43.13
N LEU A 17 25.25 3.14 -42.11
CA LEU A 17 24.92 4.04 -41.00
C LEU A 17 26.16 4.42 -40.18
N ASN A 18 27.10 3.49 -39.99
CA ASN A 18 28.29 3.69 -39.16
C ASN A 18 29.42 4.43 -39.88
N ASP A 19 29.55 4.24 -41.20
CA ASP A 19 30.59 4.89 -42.00
C ASP A 19 30.35 6.39 -42.12
N LYS A 20 29.08 6.83 -41.99
CA LYS A 20 28.64 8.24 -42.07
C LYS A 20 28.98 8.92 -43.40
N ASP A 21 29.15 8.16 -44.46
CA ASP A 21 29.28 8.69 -45.83
C ASP A 21 27.92 9.16 -46.35
N ASP A 22 27.90 10.19 -47.21
CA ASP A 22 26.72 10.69 -47.94
C ASP A 22 25.44 10.98 -47.10
N TYR A 23 25.58 11.20 -45.80
CA TYR A 23 24.46 11.57 -44.94
C TYR A 23 23.89 12.94 -45.36
N ASN A 24 22.57 13.08 -45.24
CA ASN A 24 21.87 14.34 -45.54
C ASN A 24 20.82 14.71 -44.48
N VAL A 25 20.81 13.98 -43.37
CA VAL A 25 19.97 14.26 -42.19
C VAL A 25 20.85 14.24 -40.95
N ILE A 26 20.64 15.21 -40.07
CA ILE A 26 21.12 15.18 -38.69
C ILE A 26 19.90 15.18 -37.77
N VAL A 27 19.86 14.23 -36.84
CA VAL A 27 18.88 14.21 -35.75
C VAL A 27 19.60 14.48 -34.45
N GLU A 28 19.21 15.56 -33.77
CA GLU A 28 19.69 15.90 -32.45
C GLU A 28 18.70 15.41 -31.40
N VAL A 29 19.20 14.67 -30.42
CA VAL A 29 18.42 14.11 -29.32
C VAL A 29 18.90 14.65 -27.98
N GLU A 30 18.48 14.06 -26.87
CA GLU A 30 18.89 14.46 -25.52
C GLU A 30 20.42 14.69 -25.41
N ASN A 31 20.82 15.72 -24.65
CA ASN A 31 22.22 16.16 -24.47
C ASN A 31 22.94 16.61 -25.75
N GLU A 32 22.21 17.20 -26.71
CA GLU A 32 22.73 17.70 -27.99
C GLU A 32 23.47 16.62 -28.80
N LYS A 33 23.20 15.34 -28.51
CA LYS A 33 23.82 14.24 -29.24
C LYS A 33 23.27 14.22 -30.66
N SER A 34 24.16 14.32 -31.64
CA SER A 34 23.81 14.32 -33.06
C SER A 34 24.03 12.95 -33.70
N PHE A 35 23.03 12.51 -34.46
CA PHE A 35 23.04 11.30 -35.26
C PHE A 35 22.92 11.65 -36.74
N THR A 36 23.85 11.15 -37.55
CA THR A 36 23.84 11.32 -39.01
C THR A 36 23.06 10.19 -39.67
N ALA A 37 22.23 10.51 -40.66
CA ALA A 37 21.40 9.53 -41.35
C ALA A 37 21.07 9.92 -42.81
N HIS A 38 20.52 8.96 -43.54
CA HIS A 38 20.11 9.06 -44.93
C HIS A 38 18.58 9.22 -45.01
N SER A 39 18.12 10.34 -45.54
CA SER A 39 16.69 10.63 -45.67
C SER A 39 15.93 9.52 -46.40
N ASN A 40 16.47 8.98 -47.49
CA ASN A 40 15.80 7.91 -48.25
C ASN A 40 15.51 6.65 -47.40
N VAL A 41 16.44 6.25 -46.53
CA VAL A 41 16.27 5.09 -45.66
C VAL A 41 15.21 5.38 -44.59
N LEU A 42 15.30 6.55 -43.93
CA LEU A 42 14.34 6.98 -42.91
C LEU A 42 12.91 7.03 -43.48
N LYS A 43 12.71 7.70 -44.63
CA LYS A 43 11.40 7.86 -45.29
C LYS A 43 10.78 6.53 -45.75
N CYS A 44 11.61 5.53 -46.05
CA CYS A 44 11.14 4.21 -46.46
C CYS A 44 10.58 3.38 -45.30
N ARG A 45 11.07 3.59 -44.07
CA ARG A 45 10.71 2.76 -42.90
C ARG A 45 9.82 3.47 -41.89
N SER A 46 9.70 4.79 -41.95
CA SER A 46 8.91 5.58 -41.01
C SER A 46 8.08 6.63 -41.73
N PRO A 47 6.73 6.56 -41.63
CA PRO A 47 5.83 7.60 -42.12
C PRO A 47 6.06 8.95 -41.44
N TYR A 48 6.44 8.97 -40.16
CA TYR A 48 6.84 10.20 -39.46
C TYR A 48 7.99 10.88 -40.20
N PHE A 49 9.11 10.17 -40.40
CA PHE A 49 10.27 10.76 -41.09
C PHE A 49 9.96 11.14 -42.54
N ARG A 50 9.04 10.43 -43.20
CA ARG A 50 8.53 10.83 -44.53
C ARG A 50 7.91 12.22 -44.50
N LYS A 51 6.91 12.44 -43.63
CA LYS A 51 6.22 13.73 -43.48
C LYS A 51 7.19 14.82 -43.04
N GLU A 52 7.96 14.55 -42.00
CA GLU A 52 8.89 15.51 -41.38
C GLU A 52 9.95 15.99 -42.39
N LEU A 53 10.63 15.06 -43.08
CA LEU A 53 11.70 15.39 -44.02
C LEU A 53 11.20 15.95 -45.36
N GLU A 54 9.91 15.84 -45.67
CA GLU A 54 9.30 16.54 -46.81
C GLU A 54 9.10 18.03 -46.52
N ASN A 55 8.84 18.39 -45.25
CA ASN A 55 8.60 19.76 -44.83
C ASN A 55 9.87 20.53 -44.45
N ILE A 56 10.93 19.82 -44.04
CA ILE A 56 12.20 20.46 -43.64
C ILE A 56 12.97 21.02 -44.84
N ILE A 57 13.30 22.31 -44.75
CA ILE A 57 14.21 23.01 -45.67
C ILE A 57 15.65 22.67 -45.25
N PRO A 58 16.50 22.19 -46.18
CA PRO A 58 17.89 21.90 -45.88
C PRO A 58 18.71 23.18 -45.68
N ASN A 59 19.82 23.08 -44.95
CA ASN A 59 20.79 24.17 -44.79
C ASN A 59 21.69 24.34 -46.01
N GLU A 60 22.66 25.26 -45.94
CA GLU A 60 23.62 25.58 -47.01
C GLU A 60 24.43 24.36 -47.49
N ASN A 61 24.62 23.36 -46.63
CA ASN A 61 25.32 22.11 -46.95
C ASN A 61 24.36 21.00 -47.44
N ASN A 62 23.11 21.34 -47.79
CA ASN A 62 22.04 20.40 -48.14
C ASN A 62 21.65 19.40 -47.03
N ILE A 63 21.93 19.73 -45.76
CA ILE A 63 21.62 18.87 -44.60
C ILE A 63 20.28 19.31 -43.98
N LYS A 64 19.41 18.33 -43.71
CA LYS A 64 18.15 18.52 -42.97
C LYS A 64 18.34 18.22 -41.49
N LYS A 65 17.88 19.11 -40.61
CA LYS A 65 18.04 18.98 -39.16
C LYS A 65 16.70 18.70 -38.48
N ILE A 66 16.65 17.67 -37.63
CA ILE A 66 15.51 17.31 -36.77
C ILE A 66 15.96 17.39 -35.31
N THR A 67 15.13 17.93 -34.42
CA THR A 67 15.44 18.02 -32.99
C THR A 67 14.39 17.31 -32.16
N LYS A 68 14.83 16.38 -31.30
CA LYS A 68 14.02 15.51 -30.44
C LYS A 68 14.63 15.42 -29.03
N PRO A 69 14.58 16.51 -28.25
CA PRO A 69 15.34 16.62 -27.00
C PRO A 69 14.86 15.65 -25.90
N ASN A 70 13.63 15.13 -26.02
CA ASN A 70 13.02 14.22 -25.05
C ASN A 70 13.35 12.74 -25.29
N ILE A 71 14.16 12.43 -26.30
CA ILE A 71 14.51 11.05 -26.67
C ILE A 71 15.93 10.76 -26.22
N SER A 72 16.11 9.67 -25.46
CA SER A 72 17.43 9.19 -25.06
C SER A 72 18.28 8.77 -26.27
N GLU A 73 19.58 9.10 -26.23
CA GLU A 73 20.55 8.68 -27.27
C GLU A 73 20.57 7.17 -27.49
N VAL A 74 20.41 6.38 -26.43
CA VAL A 74 20.44 4.90 -26.50
C VAL A 74 19.19 4.36 -27.19
N ILE A 75 18.03 4.95 -26.88
CA ILE A 75 16.76 4.57 -27.54
C ILE A 75 16.82 4.93 -29.01
N PHE A 76 17.31 6.13 -29.34
CA PHE A 76 17.38 6.58 -30.73
C PHE A 76 18.37 5.77 -31.57
N ASP A 77 19.52 5.39 -31.00
CA ASP A 77 20.48 4.48 -31.65
C ASP A 77 19.83 3.13 -32.03
N ILE A 78 19.03 2.55 -31.13
CA ILE A 78 18.28 1.31 -31.40
C ILE A 78 17.25 1.53 -32.52
N ILE A 79 16.52 2.65 -32.51
CA ILE A 79 15.55 2.99 -33.56
C ILE A 79 16.24 3.10 -34.93
N LEU A 80 17.42 3.74 -35.00
CA LEU A 80 18.18 3.83 -36.24
C LEU A 80 18.66 2.45 -36.71
N LYS A 81 19.25 1.64 -35.82
CA LYS A 81 19.67 0.28 -36.16
C LYS A 81 18.51 -0.59 -36.64
N TYR A 82 17.32 -0.41 -36.06
CA TYR A 82 16.10 -1.03 -36.56
C TYR A 82 15.70 -0.52 -37.95
N ILE A 83 15.75 0.79 -38.19
CA ILE A 83 15.39 1.36 -39.50
C ILE A 83 16.32 0.84 -40.60
N TYR A 84 17.63 0.77 -40.35
CA TYR A 84 18.61 0.33 -41.35
C TYR A 84 18.70 -1.18 -41.48
N GLY A 85 18.80 -1.90 -40.37
CA GLY A 85 19.05 -3.33 -40.37
C GLY A 85 17.84 -4.20 -40.02
N GLY A 86 16.77 -3.64 -39.46
CA GLY A 86 15.64 -4.43 -38.94
C GLY A 86 15.98 -5.26 -37.70
N ILE A 87 17.08 -4.93 -37.00
CA ILE A 87 17.56 -5.67 -35.83
C ILE A 87 17.37 -4.82 -34.57
N VAL A 88 16.83 -5.44 -33.52
CA VAL A 88 16.79 -4.90 -32.16
C VAL A 88 17.31 -5.97 -31.21
N ASN A 89 18.26 -5.61 -30.33
CA ASN A 89 18.79 -6.51 -29.31
C ASN A 89 18.35 -6.04 -27.91
N PHE A 90 17.92 -6.98 -27.07
CA PHE A 90 17.40 -6.73 -25.72
C PHE A 90 18.23 -7.40 -24.62
N GLU A 91 19.47 -7.82 -24.89
CA GLU A 91 20.33 -8.44 -23.87
C GLU A 91 20.50 -7.54 -22.64
N ASN A 92 19.99 -8.02 -21.49
CA ASN A 92 20.08 -7.37 -20.17
C ASN A 92 19.42 -5.99 -20.05
N VAL A 93 18.38 -5.72 -20.85
CA VAL A 93 17.69 -4.42 -20.84
C VAL A 93 16.53 -4.40 -19.82
N GLU A 94 16.42 -3.32 -19.05
CA GLU A 94 15.35 -3.12 -18.08
C GLU A 94 13.96 -2.97 -18.74
N THR A 95 12.90 -3.42 -18.06
CA THR A 95 11.53 -3.32 -18.60
C THR A 95 11.10 -1.89 -18.91
N ARG A 96 11.51 -0.91 -18.07
CA ARG A 96 11.20 0.51 -18.29
C ARG A 96 11.81 1.00 -19.61
N PHE A 97 12.99 0.53 -19.96
CA PHE A 97 13.63 0.86 -21.23
C PHE A 97 12.85 0.28 -22.41
N ILE A 98 12.43 -0.99 -22.34
CA ILE A 98 11.59 -1.62 -23.38
C ILE A 98 10.29 -0.82 -23.58
N PHE A 99 9.66 -0.38 -22.48
CA PHE A 99 8.48 0.46 -22.51
C PHE A 99 8.74 1.81 -23.18
N ASN A 100 9.83 2.51 -22.82
CA ASN A 100 10.18 3.78 -23.45
C ASN A 100 10.49 3.62 -24.94
N LEU A 101 11.20 2.55 -25.33
CA LEU A 101 11.46 2.22 -26.74
C LEU A 101 10.14 1.99 -27.51
N MET A 102 9.16 1.32 -26.89
CA MET A 102 7.83 1.13 -27.46
C MET A 102 7.13 2.49 -27.70
N MET A 103 7.16 3.38 -26.71
CA MET A 103 6.59 4.73 -26.83
C MET A 103 7.26 5.54 -27.95
N THR A 104 8.60 5.52 -28.02
CA THR A 104 9.36 6.22 -29.07
C THR A 104 9.15 5.61 -30.44
N SER A 105 9.03 4.28 -30.56
CA SER A 105 8.71 3.61 -31.82
C SER A 105 7.35 4.06 -32.36
N ASN A 106 6.38 4.26 -31.46
CA ASN A 106 5.07 4.79 -31.81
C ASN A 106 5.14 6.25 -32.27
N GLU A 107 5.92 7.09 -31.57
CA GLU A 107 6.15 8.49 -31.95
C GLU A 107 6.71 8.61 -33.37
N PHE A 108 7.61 7.70 -33.75
CA PHE A 108 8.16 7.63 -35.11
C PHE A 108 7.28 6.87 -36.12
N GLU A 109 6.03 6.55 -35.78
CA GLU A 109 5.07 5.81 -36.62
C GLU A 109 5.63 4.45 -37.12
N ILE A 110 6.46 3.77 -36.33
CA ILE A 110 7.08 2.47 -36.66
C ILE A 110 6.20 1.30 -36.17
N GLU A 111 5.08 1.09 -36.83
CA GLU A 111 4.00 0.18 -36.39
C GLU A 111 4.47 -1.26 -36.10
N GLU A 112 5.34 -1.81 -36.97
CA GLU A 112 5.87 -3.18 -36.85
C GLU A 112 6.61 -3.40 -35.51
N LEU A 113 7.54 -2.48 -35.18
CA LEU A 113 8.32 -2.55 -33.94
C LEU A 113 7.44 -2.28 -32.71
N THR A 114 6.59 -1.26 -32.79
CA THR A 114 5.66 -0.89 -31.71
C THR A 114 4.79 -2.07 -31.29
N LYS A 115 4.14 -2.75 -32.25
CA LYS A 115 3.30 -3.93 -31.96
C LYS A 115 4.08 -5.09 -31.37
N LYS A 116 5.32 -5.31 -31.85
CA LYS A 116 6.17 -6.40 -31.33
C LYS A 116 6.56 -6.15 -29.87
N LEU A 117 6.92 -4.91 -29.54
CA LEU A 117 7.26 -4.48 -28.18
C LEU A 117 6.05 -4.49 -27.24
N GLU A 118 4.89 -4.02 -27.71
CA GLU A 118 3.63 -4.05 -26.97
C GLU A 118 3.28 -5.48 -26.54
N ASN A 119 3.30 -6.44 -27.48
CA ASN A 119 3.03 -7.84 -27.18
C ASN A 119 4.07 -8.45 -26.24
N LEU A 120 5.36 -8.14 -26.44
CA LEU A 120 6.44 -8.61 -25.56
C LEU A 120 6.22 -8.18 -24.11
N LEU A 121 5.83 -6.93 -23.87
CA LEU A 121 5.55 -6.40 -22.54
C LEU A 121 4.36 -7.11 -21.89
N ILE A 122 3.28 -7.34 -22.65
CA ILE A 122 2.08 -8.03 -22.14
C ILE A 122 2.40 -9.49 -21.80
N GLU A 123 3.08 -10.21 -22.70
CA GLU A 123 3.33 -11.65 -22.55
C GLU A 123 4.37 -11.96 -21.47
N THR A 124 5.43 -11.15 -21.37
CA THR A 124 6.61 -11.50 -20.54
C THR A 124 6.82 -10.57 -19.35
N LYS A 125 6.23 -9.37 -19.34
CA LYS A 125 6.48 -8.33 -18.32
C LYS A 125 5.19 -7.82 -17.65
N SER A 126 4.13 -8.63 -17.64
CA SER A 126 2.83 -8.27 -17.06
C SER A 126 2.89 -7.86 -15.58
N SER A 127 3.80 -8.43 -14.79
CA SER A 127 4.01 -8.04 -13.39
C SER A 127 4.48 -6.59 -13.26
N TRP A 128 5.40 -6.17 -14.12
CA TRP A 128 5.91 -4.80 -14.15
C TRP A 128 4.84 -3.81 -14.63
N LEU A 129 4.06 -4.19 -15.66
CA LEU A 129 2.92 -3.37 -16.12
C LEU A 129 1.90 -3.12 -15.01
N LYS A 130 1.63 -4.13 -14.17
CA LYS A 130 0.73 -4.01 -13.02
C LYS A 130 1.31 -3.15 -11.90
N SER A 131 2.60 -3.26 -11.59
CA SER A 131 3.21 -2.44 -10.53
C SER A 131 3.39 -0.98 -10.94
N HIS A 132 3.43 -0.67 -12.23
CA HIS A 132 3.56 0.69 -12.78
C HIS A 132 2.29 1.13 -13.50
N PHE A 133 1.12 0.68 -13.03
CA PHE A 133 -0.15 0.79 -13.75
C PHE A 133 -0.50 2.23 -14.17
N SER A 134 -0.44 3.19 -13.23
CA SER A 134 -0.78 4.60 -13.50
C SER A 134 0.07 5.19 -14.64
N LEU A 135 1.38 4.94 -14.60
CA LEU A 135 2.33 5.37 -15.63
C LEU A 135 2.01 4.76 -16.99
N VAL A 136 1.77 3.44 -17.03
CA VAL A 136 1.44 2.72 -18.26
C VAL A 136 0.14 3.24 -18.85
N TYR A 137 -0.91 3.30 -18.04
CA TYR A 137 -2.26 3.68 -18.46
C TYR A 137 -2.28 5.09 -19.05
N ARG A 138 -1.62 6.05 -18.42
CA ARG A 138 -1.54 7.43 -18.97
C ARG A 138 -0.78 7.51 -20.28
N SER A 139 0.34 6.81 -20.36
CA SER A 139 1.22 6.86 -21.53
C SER A 139 0.51 6.35 -22.78
N ILE A 140 -0.30 5.30 -22.65
CA ILE A 140 -0.93 4.66 -23.83
C ILE A 140 -2.04 5.50 -24.47
N PHE A 141 -2.69 6.39 -23.72
CA PHE A 141 -3.68 7.30 -24.28
C PHE A 141 -3.05 8.54 -24.93
N ASN A 142 -1.81 8.88 -24.54
CA ASN A 142 -1.09 10.04 -25.08
C ASN A 142 -0.62 9.88 -26.54
N GLY A 143 -0.80 8.70 -27.14
CA GLY A 143 -0.49 8.44 -28.54
C GLY A 143 -1.30 7.28 -29.07
N ASN A 144 -2.39 7.58 -29.78
CA ASN A 144 -3.29 6.61 -30.42
C ASN A 144 -2.49 5.50 -31.11
N ASN A 145 -2.42 4.28 -30.55
CA ASN A 145 -2.04 3.03 -31.25
C ASN A 145 -1.91 1.77 -30.36
N PHE A 146 -1.91 1.88 -29.03
CA PHE A 146 -1.66 0.73 -28.13
C PHE A 146 -2.93 -0.07 -27.80
N LYS A 147 -3.61 -0.62 -28.81
CA LYS A 147 -4.91 -1.30 -28.62
C LYS A 147 -4.82 -2.54 -27.72
N ASN A 148 -3.72 -3.29 -27.77
CA ASN A 148 -3.59 -4.51 -26.98
C ASN A 148 -3.31 -4.15 -25.51
N LEU A 149 -2.47 -3.14 -25.26
CA LEU A 149 -2.13 -2.67 -23.93
C LEU A 149 -3.29 -1.89 -23.30
N GLU A 150 -4.03 -1.11 -24.10
CA GLU A 150 -5.30 -0.50 -23.71
C GLU A 150 -6.29 -1.58 -23.27
N LYS A 151 -6.51 -2.61 -24.08
CA LYS A 151 -7.38 -3.73 -23.71
C LYS A 151 -6.90 -4.40 -22.42
N PHE A 152 -5.61 -4.72 -22.32
CA PHE A 152 -5.02 -5.32 -21.12
C PHE A 152 -5.27 -4.48 -19.86
N CYS A 153 -5.05 -3.17 -19.93
CA CYS A 153 -5.26 -2.27 -18.80
C CYS A 153 -6.75 -2.09 -18.47
N ASN A 154 -7.59 -1.90 -19.49
CA ASN A 154 -9.02 -1.75 -19.31
C ASN A 154 -9.67 -3.02 -18.72
N ASP A 155 -9.19 -4.22 -19.08
CA ASP A 155 -9.66 -5.48 -18.49
C ASP A 155 -9.30 -5.61 -16.99
N ILE A 156 -8.25 -4.91 -16.54
CA ILE A 156 -7.89 -4.79 -15.12
C ILE A 156 -8.78 -3.75 -14.43
N ILE A 157 -8.92 -2.55 -15.01
CA ILE A 157 -9.72 -1.46 -14.43
C ILE A 157 -11.19 -1.83 -14.34
N ALA A 158 -11.71 -2.57 -15.33
CA ALA A 158 -13.08 -3.06 -15.30
C ALA A 158 -13.37 -3.77 -13.97
N LYS A 159 -12.42 -4.57 -13.47
CA LYS A 159 -12.53 -5.32 -12.20
C LYS A 159 -12.13 -4.51 -10.97
N TYR A 160 -11.19 -3.58 -11.12
CA TYR A 160 -10.62 -2.77 -10.03
C TYR A 160 -10.61 -1.28 -10.40
N PRO A 161 -11.80 -0.64 -10.51
CA PRO A 161 -11.91 0.74 -10.99
C PRO A 161 -11.20 1.76 -10.08
N ASN A 162 -11.09 1.45 -8.80
CA ASN A 162 -10.40 2.27 -7.80
C ASN A 162 -8.92 2.54 -8.13
N LEU A 163 -8.26 1.70 -8.95
CA LEU A 163 -6.88 1.93 -9.38
C LEU A 163 -6.69 3.24 -10.16
N ILE A 164 -7.75 3.75 -10.79
CA ILE A 164 -7.74 5.00 -11.55
C ILE A 164 -8.65 6.04 -10.91
N PHE A 165 -9.87 5.66 -10.54
CA PHE A 165 -10.86 6.62 -10.05
C PHE A 165 -10.51 7.20 -8.67
N ASP A 166 -9.87 6.42 -7.78
CA ASP A 166 -9.42 6.90 -6.47
C ASP A 166 -8.00 7.50 -6.49
N ALA A 167 -7.33 7.52 -7.64
CA ALA A 167 -5.99 8.09 -7.73
C ALA A 167 -6.04 9.62 -7.54
N GLU A 168 -5.08 10.16 -6.77
CA GLU A 168 -4.99 11.60 -6.49
C GLU A 168 -4.88 12.44 -7.76
N ASP A 169 -4.25 11.86 -8.78
CA ASP A 169 -3.93 12.45 -10.06
C ASP A 169 -4.92 12.03 -11.17
N LEU A 170 -6.14 11.65 -10.80
CA LEU A 170 -7.26 11.40 -11.74
C LEU A 170 -7.40 12.52 -12.77
N THR A 171 -7.27 13.78 -12.34
CA THR A 171 -7.40 14.97 -13.20
C THR A 171 -6.29 15.09 -14.25
N SER A 172 -5.20 14.33 -14.18
CA SER A 172 -4.19 14.28 -15.25
C SER A 172 -4.53 13.29 -16.36
N LEU A 173 -5.60 12.50 -16.20
CA LEU A 173 -6.01 11.50 -17.18
C LEU A 173 -6.62 12.18 -18.41
N GLN A 174 -6.28 11.68 -19.60
CA GLN A 174 -6.87 12.17 -20.85
C GLN A 174 -8.33 11.75 -21.02
N GLU A 175 -9.15 12.60 -21.65
CA GLU A 175 -10.58 12.32 -21.89
C GLU A 175 -10.80 10.99 -22.62
N SER A 176 -9.94 10.66 -23.58
CA SER A 176 -9.98 9.41 -24.34
C SER A 176 -9.94 8.16 -23.45
N ALA A 177 -9.20 8.21 -22.33
CA ALA A 177 -9.13 7.13 -21.37
C ALA A 177 -10.44 6.98 -20.59
N LEU A 178 -11.06 8.10 -20.17
CA LEU A 178 -12.38 8.08 -19.53
C LEU A 178 -13.45 7.56 -20.49
N VAL A 179 -13.46 8.03 -21.73
CA VAL A 179 -14.37 7.56 -22.78
C VAL A 179 -14.22 6.05 -22.99
N SER A 180 -12.98 5.53 -23.01
CA SER A 180 -12.72 4.10 -23.14
C SER A 180 -13.31 3.29 -21.98
N LEU A 181 -13.19 3.79 -20.74
CA LEU A 181 -13.80 3.16 -19.55
C LEU A 181 -15.33 3.26 -19.55
N LEU A 182 -15.88 4.44 -19.86
CA LEU A 182 -17.32 4.67 -19.83
C LEU A 182 -18.08 3.83 -20.86
N LYS A 183 -17.45 3.45 -21.98
CA LYS A 183 -18.02 2.52 -22.97
C LYS A 183 -18.17 1.07 -22.48
N ARG A 184 -17.50 0.66 -21.41
CA ARG A 184 -17.45 -0.75 -20.98
C ARG A 184 -18.68 -1.20 -20.22
N ASP A 185 -19.42 -2.19 -20.70
CA ASP A 185 -20.55 -2.75 -19.96
C ASP A 185 -20.14 -3.55 -18.71
N ASP A 186 -18.86 -3.90 -18.52
CA ASP A 186 -18.37 -4.71 -17.40
C ASP A 186 -17.58 -3.91 -16.34
N LEU A 187 -17.63 -2.57 -16.39
CA LEU A 187 -17.01 -1.71 -15.37
C LEU A 187 -17.72 -1.87 -14.03
N GLN A 188 -17.01 -2.38 -13.02
CA GLN A 188 -17.52 -2.70 -11.68
C GLN A 188 -17.66 -1.48 -10.76
N LEU A 189 -18.41 -0.47 -11.19
CA LEU A 189 -18.64 0.76 -10.44
C LEU A 189 -20.08 1.24 -10.59
N GLU A 190 -20.69 1.71 -9.51
CA GLU A 190 -22.07 2.22 -9.53
C GLU A 190 -22.16 3.52 -10.35
N GLU A 191 -23.23 3.68 -11.13
CA GLU A 191 -23.38 4.84 -12.04
C GLU A 191 -23.42 6.18 -11.30
N GLY A 192 -24.00 6.22 -10.08
CA GLY A 192 -23.98 7.41 -9.24
C GLY A 192 -22.56 7.82 -8.81
N ILE A 193 -21.67 6.84 -8.61
CA ILE A 193 -20.27 7.06 -8.27
C ILE A 193 -19.47 7.45 -9.53
N ILE A 194 -19.72 6.79 -10.66
CA ILE A 194 -19.14 7.16 -11.96
C ILE A 194 -19.40 8.63 -12.26
N TRP A 195 -20.65 9.08 -12.09
CA TRP A 195 -21.03 10.48 -12.26
C TRP A 195 -20.16 11.43 -11.42
N GLU A 196 -19.96 11.13 -10.13
CA GLU A 196 -19.14 11.97 -9.24
C GLU A 196 -17.70 12.11 -9.72
N TYR A 197 -17.08 11.00 -10.16
CA TYR A 197 -15.72 11.07 -10.69
C TYR A 197 -15.62 11.84 -12.01
N ILE A 198 -16.61 11.70 -12.90
CA ILE A 198 -16.62 12.44 -14.17
C ILE A 198 -16.78 13.94 -13.92
N ILE A 199 -17.65 14.34 -12.99
CA ILE A 199 -17.76 15.74 -12.56
C ILE A 199 -16.46 16.24 -11.92
N LYS A 200 -15.87 15.46 -10.99
CA LYS A 200 -14.59 15.79 -10.35
C LYS A 200 -13.47 15.98 -11.38
N TRP A 201 -13.39 15.09 -12.37
CA TRP A 201 -12.42 15.19 -13.46
C TRP A 201 -12.67 16.42 -14.33
N GLY A 202 -13.92 16.67 -14.73
CA GLY A 202 -14.29 17.81 -15.56
C GLY A 202 -14.02 19.16 -14.89
N ILE A 203 -14.28 19.27 -13.59
CA ILE A 203 -13.91 20.44 -12.79
C ILE A 203 -12.39 20.58 -12.71
N GLY A 204 -11.68 19.47 -12.48
CA GLY A 204 -10.22 19.44 -12.42
C GLY A 204 -9.51 19.85 -13.71
N GLN A 205 -10.14 19.70 -14.88
CA GLN A 205 -9.61 20.22 -16.16
C GLN A 205 -9.70 21.74 -16.27
N ASN A 206 -10.55 22.38 -15.46
CA ASN A 206 -10.90 23.79 -15.57
C ASN A 206 -10.64 24.52 -14.25
N SER A 207 -9.37 24.85 -13.99
CA SER A 207 -8.94 25.52 -12.75
C SER A 207 -9.59 26.87 -12.48
N ALA A 208 -10.23 27.48 -13.49
CA ALA A 208 -10.96 28.74 -13.37
C ALA A 208 -12.40 28.57 -12.82
N LEU A 209 -12.90 27.34 -12.66
CA LEU A 209 -14.24 27.10 -12.12
C LEU A 209 -14.27 27.35 -10.60
N PRO A 210 -15.31 28.02 -10.07
CA PRO A 210 -15.45 28.24 -8.63
C PRO A 210 -15.61 26.91 -7.87
N GLY A 211 -15.08 26.86 -6.64
CA GLY A 211 -15.22 25.70 -5.76
C GLY A 211 -16.64 25.50 -5.22
N ASP A 212 -17.37 26.58 -4.94
CA ASP A 212 -18.78 26.51 -4.54
C ASP A 212 -19.69 26.60 -5.77
N LEU A 213 -20.53 25.57 -5.96
CA LEU A 213 -21.51 25.50 -7.04
C LEU A 213 -22.52 26.67 -7.04
N LYS A 214 -22.77 27.30 -5.88
CA LYS A 214 -23.65 28.48 -5.78
C LYS A 214 -23.11 29.69 -6.54
N GLU A 215 -21.80 29.75 -6.73
CA GLU A 215 -21.12 30.83 -7.44
C GLU A 215 -21.08 30.61 -8.96
N TRP A 216 -21.64 29.50 -9.45
CA TRP A 216 -21.54 29.14 -10.85
C TRP A 216 -22.47 29.95 -11.77
N SER A 217 -21.85 30.64 -12.72
CA SER A 217 -22.54 31.30 -13.83
C SER A 217 -23.00 30.29 -14.89
N THR A 218 -23.86 30.72 -15.84
CA THR A 218 -24.22 29.89 -17.00
C THR A 218 -22.99 29.53 -17.85
N GLU A 219 -22.02 30.43 -17.96
CA GLU A 219 -20.78 30.18 -18.69
C GLU A 219 -19.94 29.06 -18.04
N ASN A 220 -19.88 29.02 -16.70
CA ASN A 220 -19.20 27.94 -15.98
C ASN A 220 -19.79 26.56 -16.31
N PHE A 221 -21.13 26.46 -16.38
CA PHE A 221 -21.79 25.23 -16.81
C PHE A 221 -21.51 24.88 -18.27
N THR A 222 -21.47 25.87 -19.17
CA THR A 222 -21.11 25.66 -20.58
C THR A 222 -19.68 25.13 -20.73
N THR A 223 -18.73 25.66 -19.95
CA THR A 223 -17.34 25.18 -19.91
C THR A 223 -17.25 23.72 -19.47
N LEU A 224 -17.95 23.36 -18.38
CA LEU A 224 -18.01 21.97 -17.92
C LEU A 224 -18.69 21.06 -18.95
N LYS A 225 -19.82 21.49 -19.55
CA LYS A 225 -20.54 20.73 -20.59
C LYS A 225 -19.64 20.45 -21.79
N THR A 226 -18.87 21.45 -22.23
CA THR A 226 -17.92 21.31 -23.35
C THR A 226 -16.79 20.33 -23.02
N THR A 227 -16.25 20.43 -21.80
CA THR A 227 -15.19 19.52 -21.32
C THR A 227 -15.64 18.07 -21.23
N LEU A 228 -16.90 17.84 -20.85
CA LEU A 228 -17.47 16.50 -20.66
C LEU A 228 -18.25 15.98 -21.88
N GLN A 229 -18.18 16.66 -23.03
CA GLN A 229 -19.08 16.40 -24.16
C GLN A 229 -19.03 14.95 -24.67
N GLN A 230 -17.87 14.27 -24.61
CA GLN A 230 -17.76 12.88 -25.05
C GLN A 230 -18.12 11.89 -23.94
N CYS A 231 -18.07 12.33 -22.68
CA CYS A 231 -18.37 11.50 -21.51
C CYS A 231 -19.87 11.49 -21.18
N LEU A 232 -20.56 12.63 -21.26
CA LEU A 232 -21.97 12.78 -20.89
C LEU A 232 -22.90 11.78 -21.60
N PRO A 233 -22.76 11.49 -22.92
CA PRO A 233 -23.60 10.52 -23.61
C PRO A 233 -23.36 9.06 -23.21
N LEU A 234 -22.29 8.77 -22.44
CA LEU A 234 -21.90 7.43 -22.02
C LEU A 234 -22.32 7.09 -20.59
N ILE A 235 -22.94 8.03 -19.87
CA ILE A 235 -23.48 7.83 -18.53
C ILE A 235 -24.84 7.14 -18.62
N ARG A 236 -25.07 6.09 -17.82
CA ARG A 236 -26.35 5.38 -17.79
C ARG A 236 -27.29 6.02 -16.78
N TYR A 237 -27.80 7.22 -17.10
CA TYR A 237 -28.58 8.04 -16.16
C TYR A 237 -29.78 7.30 -15.53
N PHE A 238 -30.50 6.49 -16.32
CA PHE A 238 -31.66 5.70 -15.86
C PHE A 238 -31.30 4.55 -14.90
N HIS A 239 -30.01 4.30 -14.68
CA HIS A 239 -29.48 3.33 -13.72
C HIS A 239 -28.82 3.99 -12.50
N ILE A 240 -28.89 5.31 -12.39
CA ILE A 240 -28.54 6.04 -11.16
C ILE A 240 -29.76 5.99 -10.22
N SER A 241 -29.53 5.79 -8.91
CA SER A 241 -30.63 5.80 -7.94
C SER A 241 -31.35 7.16 -7.91
N SER A 242 -32.66 7.17 -7.67
CA SER A 242 -33.44 8.42 -7.60
C SER A 242 -32.88 9.39 -6.54
N THR A 243 -32.35 8.85 -5.43
CA THR A 243 -31.67 9.62 -4.39
C THR A 243 -30.41 10.30 -4.91
N ASP A 244 -29.61 9.61 -5.72
CA ASP A 244 -28.37 10.15 -6.28
C ASP A 244 -28.64 11.10 -7.44
N ILE A 245 -29.66 10.86 -8.26
CA ILE A 245 -30.13 11.83 -9.25
C ILE A 245 -30.47 13.16 -8.55
N TRP A 246 -31.22 13.11 -7.44
CA TRP A 246 -31.62 14.31 -6.72
C TRP A 246 -30.45 15.02 -6.02
N LYS A 247 -29.54 14.27 -5.40
CA LYS A 247 -28.44 14.84 -4.60
C LYS A 247 -27.21 15.22 -5.43
N LYS A 248 -26.84 14.38 -6.40
CA LYS A 248 -25.56 14.44 -7.12
C LYS A 248 -25.71 14.96 -8.55
N VAL A 249 -26.76 14.59 -9.27
CA VAL A 249 -26.96 14.99 -10.69
C VAL A 249 -27.69 16.32 -10.81
N LYS A 250 -28.79 16.51 -10.08
CA LYS A 250 -29.61 17.73 -10.09
C LYS A 250 -28.82 19.04 -9.95
N PRO A 251 -27.78 19.15 -9.08
CA PRO A 251 -27.02 20.38 -8.96
C PRO A 251 -26.38 20.83 -10.29
N TYR A 252 -26.06 19.87 -11.17
CA TYR A 252 -25.44 20.11 -12.47
C TYR A 252 -26.41 20.00 -13.65
N LYS A 253 -27.73 20.01 -13.43
CA LYS A 253 -28.74 19.78 -14.49
C LYS A 253 -28.55 20.64 -15.76
N LYS A 254 -27.92 21.82 -15.65
CA LYS A 254 -27.65 22.73 -16.77
C LYS A 254 -26.67 22.17 -17.81
N ILE A 255 -25.88 21.15 -17.46
CA ILE A 255 -24.97 20.50 -18.43
C ILE A 255 -25.68 19.38 -19.22
N LEU A 256 -26.86 18.96 -18.77
CA LEU A 256 -27.67 17.93 -19.43
C LEU A 256 -28.56 18.57 -20.51
N ASP A 257 -29.00 17.76 -21.47
CA ASP A 257 -30.02 18.20 -22.42
C ASP A 257 -31.39 18.26 -21.75
N GLU A 258 -32.20 19.26 -22.13
CA GLU A 258 -33.49 19.53 -21.47
C GLU A 258 -34.43 18.32 -21.55
N GLN A 259 -34.51 17.66 -22.71
CA GLN A 259 -35.29 16.43 -22.90
C GLN A 259 -34.84 15.31 -21.97
N LEU A 260 -33.53 15.11 -21.80
CA LEU A 260 -32.99 14.09 -20.88
C LEU A 260 -33.40 14.38 -19.43
N TRP A 261 -33.38 15.64 -19.01
CA TRP A 261 -33.80 16.02 -17.67
C TRP A 261 -35.30 15.80 -17.45
N GLU A 262 -36.14 16.11 -18.43
CA GLU A 262 -37.58 15.84 -18.39
C GLU A 262 -37.88 14.34 -18.31
N ASP A 263 -37.25 13.55 -19.19
CA ASP A 263 -37.40 12.09 -19.22
C ASP A 263 -36.95 11.41 -17.92
N LEU A 264 -35.86 11.90 -17.30
CA LEU A 264 -35.44 11.39 -15.98
C LEU A 264 -36.49 11.65 -14.90
N ASN A 265 -37.06 12.86 -14.86
CA ASN A 265 -38.11 13.17 -13.88
C ASN A 265 -39.36 12.31 -14.11
N GLN A 266 -39.77 12.12 -15.37
CA GLN A 266 -40.88 11.25 -15.73
C GLN A 266 -40.61 9.80 -15.32
N TYR A 267 -39.45 9.26 -15.68
CA TYR A 267 -39.07 7.86 -15.41
C TYR A 267 -39.13 7.50 -13.92
N PHE A 268 -38.72 8.40 -13.02
CA PHE A 268 -38.81 8.14 -11.57
C PHE A 268 -40.21 8.33 -10.98
N MET A 269 -41.11 9.05 -11.66
CA MET A 269 -42.50 9.24 -11.24
C MET A 269 -43.44 8.18 -11.81
N ALA A 270 -43.23 7.77 -13.05
CA ALA A 270 -44.03 6.81 -13.80
C ALA A 270 -43.10 5.97 -14.72
N PRO A 271 -42.47 4.91 -14.18
CA PRO A 271 -41.47 4.11 -14.91
C PRO A 271 -42.02 3.37 -16.14
N ASP A 272 -43.33 3.13 -16.19
CA ASP A 272 -44.01 2.39 -17.25
C ASP A 272 -44.31 3.26 -18.50
N GLU A 273 -44.15 4.58 -18.40
CA GLU A 273 -44.36 5.49 -19.52
C GLU A 273 -43.10 5.56 -20.42
N PRO A 274 -43.28 5.64 -21.75
CA PRO A 274 -42.15 5.74 -22.68
C PRO A 274 -41.41 7.07 -22.51
N VAL A 275 -40.09 7.03 -22.67
CA VAL A 275 -39.21 8.21 -22.71
C VAL A 275 -38.59 8.38 -24.10
N GLU A 276 -38.24 9.61 -24.49
CA GLU A 276 -37.63 9.90 -25.80
C GLU A 276 -36.11 9.68 -25.81
N SER A 277 -35.48 9.86 -24.65
CA SER A 277 -34.05 9.69 -24.45
C SER A 277 -33.58 8.25 -24.63
N ILE A 278 -32.37 8.10 -25.18
CA ILE A 278 -31.75 6.78 -25.34
C ILE A 278 -31.42 6.20 -23.96
N ILE A 279 -32.04 5.07 -23.63
CA ILE A 279 -31.70 4.30 -22.43
C ILE A 279 -30.54 3.35 -22.79
N LEU A 280 -29.36 3.63 -22.24
CA LEU A 280 -28.23 2.72 -22.31
C LEU A 280 -28.47 1.50 -21.41
N PRO A 281 -28.07 0.29 -21.83
CA PRO A 281 -28.25 -0.93 -21.02
C PRO A 281 -27.45 -0.83 -19.72
N PRO A 282 -27.88 -1.48 -18.62
CA PRO A 282 -27.17 -1.44 -17.36
C PRO A 282 -25.78 -2.05 -17.50
N ARG A 283 -24.78 -1.50 -16.79
CA ARG A 283 -23.51 -2.20 -16.66
C ARG A 283 -23.77 -3.53 -15.98
N SER A 284 -23.19 -4.59 -16.54
CA SER A 284 -22.96 -5.86 -15.87
C SER A 284 -22.01 -5.63 -14.69
N ILE A 285 -22.54 -5.06 -13.62
CA ILE A 285 -21.94 -5.18 -12.30
C ILE A 285 -22.06 -6.67 -12.03
N LEU A 286 -20.95 -7.38 -12.25
CA LEU A 286 -20.79 -8.65 -11.60
C LEU A 286 -20.91 -8.26 -10.13
N ILE A 287 -21.94 -8.76 -9.45
CA ILE A 287 -21.76 -9.07 -8.05
C ILE A 287 -20.71 -10.19 -8.06
N GLN A 288 -19.47 -9.82 -8.34
CA GLN A 288 -18.34 -10.49 -7.78
C GLN A 288 -18.65 -10.39 -6.29
N GLU A 289 -19.12 -11.51 -5.73
CA GLU A 289 -18.35 -12.06 -4.63
C GLU A 289 -16.89 -11.83 -5.00
N LEU A 290 -16.32 -10.72 -4.51
CA LEU A 290 -14.97 -10.31 -4.85
C LEU A 290 -14.12 -11.58 -4.88
N PRO A 291 -13.40 -11.91 -5.97
CA PRO A 291 -12.18 -12.66 -5.83
C PRO A 291 -11.35 -11.76 -4.92
N THR A 292 -11.44 -12.06 -3.64
CA THR A 292 -10.89 -11.26 -2.58
C THR A 292 -9.41 -11.27 -2.91
N ARG A 293 -8.80 -10.08 -3.01
CA ARG A 293 -7.38 -9.94 -3.30
C ARG A 293 -6.68 -11.12 -2.67
N THR A 294 -6.12 -11.99 -3.50
CA THR A 294 -5.03 -12.83 -3.09
C THR A 294 -3.85 -11.88 -2.82
N THR A 295 -3.90 -11.05 -1.76
CA THR A 295 -2.93 -11.35 -0.70
C THR A 295 -3.25 -12.78 -0.45
N GLU A 296 -2.38 -13.70 -0.88
CA GLU A 296 -2.47 -15.10 -0.47
C GLU A 296 -3.09 -15.06 0.91
N LEU A 297 -4.38 -15.43 1.01
CA LEU A 297 -5.05 -15.57 2.29
C LEU A 297 -4.11 -16.60 2.86
N ILE A 298 -3.16 -16.15 3.71
CA ILE A 298 -2.01 -16.95 4.11
C ILE A 298 -2.72 -18.17 4.60
N LYS A 299 -2.67 -19.24 3.80
CA LYS A 299 -3.41 -20.45 4.09
C LYS A 299 -3.00 -20.69 5.52
N PRO A 300 -3.92 -20.65 6.52
CA PRO A 300 -3.53 -20.58 7.91
C PRO A 300 -2.55 -21.73 7.99
N SER A 301 -1.29 -21.46 8.32
CA SER A 301 -0.26 -22.44 8.00
C SER A 301 -0.60 -23.78 8.63
N SER A 302 -1.49 -23.74 9.63
CA SER A 302 -2.42 -24.79 10.05
C SER A 302 -2.71 -25.94 9.08
N THR A 303 -2.57 -27.12 9.65
CA THR A 303 -3.05 -28.39 9.11
C THR A 303 -4.29 -28.90 9.85
N ILE A 304 -4.69 -28.23 10.94
CA ILE A 304 -5.77 -28.66 11.83
C ILE A 304 -7.05 -27.84 11.62
N ILE A 305 -6.95 -26.52 11.44
CA ILE A 305 -8.11 -25.62 11.36
C ILE A 305 -8.26 -24.95 10.00
N THR A 306 -9.51 -24.61 9.68
CA THR A 306 -9.90 -23.90 8.46
C THR A 306 -10.05 -22.39 8.73
N PHE A 307 -10.22 -21.60 7.67
CA PHE A 307 -10.51 -20.17 7.80
C PHE A 307 -11.83 -19.89 8.54
N GLU A 308 -12.83 -20.77 8.45
CA GLU A 308 -14.07 -20.63 9.23
C GLU A 308 -13.80 -20.69 10.74
N HIS A 309 -12.93 -21.61 11.17
CA HIS A 309 -12.53 -21.72 12.57
C HIS A 309 -11.76 -20.49 13.03
N VAL A 310 -10.89 -19.93 12.17
CA VAL A 310 -10.18 -18.68 12.46
C VAL A 310 -11.19 -17.56 12.73
N ALA A 311 -12.15 -17.35 11.82
CA ALA A 311 -13.16 -16.31 11.97
C ALA A 311 -14.02 -16.50 13.23
N GLU A 312 -14.39 -17.75 13.55
CA GLU A 312 -15.14 -18.10 14.75
C GLU A 312 -14.35 -17.78 16.04
N ILE A 313 -13.09 -18.20 16.12
CA ILE A 313 -12.22 -17.90 17.26
C ILE A 313 -12.02 -16.38 17.40
N SER A 314 -11.79 -15.66 16.31
CA SER A 314 -11.68 -14.20 16.32
C SER A 314 -12.93 -13.51 16.88
N SER A 315 -14.12 -13.98 16.52
CA SER A 315 -15.36 -13.46 17.12
C SER A 315 -15.46 -13.73 18.61
N TRP A 316 -14.96 -14.87 19.07
CA TRP A 316 -14.94 -15.18 20.50
C TRP A 316 -13.97 -14.31 21.29
N ILE A 317 -12.83 -13.95 20.70
CA ILE A 317 -11.86 -12.98 21.26
C ILE A 317 -12.55 -11.63 21.47
N ASP A 318 -13.24 -11.12 20.44
CA ASP A 318 -13.94 -9.82 20.49
C ASP A 318 -15.29 -9.85 21.22
N ARG A 319 -15.69 -11.02 21.72
CA ARG A 319 -17.01 -11.25 22.37
C ARG A 319 -18.19 -10.87 21.46
N LYS A 320 -18.02 -11.00 20.16
CA LYS A 320 -19.05 -10.71 19.16
C LYS A 320 -20.13 -11.81 19.17
N SER A 321 -21.39 -11.41 19.03
CA SER A 321 -22.53 -12.34 18.97
C SER A 321 -22.64 -13.08 17.64
N SER A 322 -22.16 -12.47 16.55
CA SER A 322 -22.10 -13.05 15.22
C SER A 322 -20.67 -13.29 14.77
N THR A 323 -20.44 -14.41 14.07
CA THR A 323 -19.13 -14.75 13.53
C THR A 323 -18.68 -13.71 12.49
N TYR A 324 -17.39 -13.39 12.46
CA TYR A 324 -16.81 -12.58 11.42
C TYR A 324 -17.00 -13.28 10.07
N SER A 325 -17.25 -12.51 9.02
CA SER A 325 -17.08 -13.03 7.68
C SER A 325 -15.59 -13.32 7.45
N LEU A 326 -15.27 -14.31 6.62
CA LEU A 326 -13.88 -14.65 6.28
C LEU A 326 -13.08 -13.44 5.77
N LYS A 327 -13.78 -12.44 5.21
CA LYS A 327 -13.20 -11.21 4.64
C LYS A 327 -12.94 -10.10 5.66
N ASN A 328 -13.57 -10.16 6.85
CA ASN A 328 -13.55 -9.08 7.84
C ASN A 328 -12.94 -9.52 9.18
N THR A 329 -12.07 -10.53 9.17
CA THR A 329 -11.44 -11.02 10.41
C THR A 329 -10.32 -10.05 10.82
N PRO A 330 -10.38 -9.42 12.01
CA PRO A 330 -9.45 -8.35 12.38
C PRO A 330 -8.07 -8.85 12.85
N TYR A 331 -7.87 -10.17 12.90
CA TYR A 331 -6.68 -10.80 13.46
C TYR A 331 -5.92 -11.64 12.44
N GLU A 332 -4.61 -11.51 12.44
CA GLU A 332 -3.68 -12.44 11.79
C GLU A 332 -3.28 -13.53 12.80
N PHE A 333 -3.40 -14.79 12.38
CA PHE A 333 -2.99 -15.98 13.15
C PHE A 333 -1.60 -16.39 12.69
N GLN A 334 -0.57 -15.94 13.41
CA GLN A 334 0.82 -16.26 13.10
C GLN A 334 1.20 -17.59 13.75
N LEU A 335 1.42 -18.64 12.95
CA LEU A 335 1.82 -19.95 13.47
C LEU A 335 3.24 -19.85 14.09
N ILE A 336 3.35 -20.14 15.39
CA ILE A 336 4.63 -20.12 16.10
C ILE A 336 5.12 -21.52 16.49
N LEU A 337 4.23 -22.51 16.58
CA LEU A 337 4.56 -23.89 16.90
C LEU A 337 3.62 -24.85 16.19
N ARG A 338 4.16 -25.93 15.60
CA ARG A 338 3.40 -27.12 15.18
C ARG A 338 4.10 -28.39 15.63
N GLY A 339 3.37 -29.31 16.27
CA GLY A 339 3.92 -30.58 16.76
C GLY A 339 4.62 -31.41 15.68
N SER A 340 4.03 -31.55 14.49
CA SER A 340 4.65 -32.27 13.38
C SER A 340 5.92 -31.62 12.79
N ILE A 341 6.19 -30.34 13.08
CA ILE A 341 7.40 -29.62 12.63
C ILE A 341 8.44 -29.53 13.77
N ASN A 342 7.98 -29.12 14.95
CA ASN A 342 8.85 -28.78 16.09
C ASN A 342 9.02 -29.94 17.08
N GLY A 343 8.26 -31.01 16.93
CA GLY A 343 8.21 -32.14 17.86
C GLY A 343 7.09 -32.04 18.88
N PHE A 344 6.78 -33.16 19.51
CA PHE A 344 5.63 -33.34 20.42
C PHE A 344 6.01 -33.34 21.90
N ALA A 345 7.23 -32.94 22.24
CA ALA A 345 7.67 -32.94 23.62
C ALA A 345 7.01 -31.78 24.39
N PRO A 346 6.55 -31.99 25.64
CA PRO A 346 5.98 -30.91 26.45
C PRO A 346 6.92 -29.72 26.63
N GLN A 347 8.22 -29.99 26.73
CA GLN A 347 9.26 -28.95 26.87
C GLN A 347 9.29 -28.00 25.66
N THR A 348 9.04 -28.51 24.44
CA THR A 348 9.04 -27.72 23.20
C THR A 348 8.01 -26.58 23.26
N PHE A 349 6.85 -26.81 23.89
CA PHE A 349 5.86 -25.76 24.08
C PHE A 349 6.41 -24.60 24.91
N TRP A 350 7.06 -24.90 26.05
CA TRP A 350 7.62 -23.87 26.92
C TRP A 350 8.80 -23.16 26.30
N ASP A 351 9.67 -23.87 25.58
CA ASP A 351 10.84 -23.26 24.93
C ASP A 351 10.44 -22.25 23.85
N ILE A 352 9.37 -22.52 23.09
CA ILE A 352 8.90 -21.65 21.99
C ILE A 352 7.91 -20.59 22.48
N CYS A 353 6.97 -20.96 23.34
CA CYS A 353 5.88 -20.08 23.74
C CYS A 353 6.25 -19.17 24.92
N ASN A 354 7.37 -19.39 25.61
CA ASN A 354 7.83 -18.50 26.67
C ASN A 354 7.97 -17.06 26.16
N GLY A 355 7.33 -16.13 26.86
CA GLY A 355 7.28 -14.72 26.49
C GLY A 355 6.18 -14.34 25.49
N GLN A 356 5.44 -15.31 24.93
CA GLN A 356 4.36 -15.03 23.98
C GLN A 356 3.06 -14.65 24.70
N VAL A 357 2.37 -13.63 24.18
CA VAL A 357 1.06 -13.14 24.63
C VAL A 357 0.02 -13.38 23.55
N SER A 358 -1.27 -13.37 23.92
CA SER A 358 -2.40 -13.50 22.99
C SER A 358 -2.24 -14.70 22.06
N THR A 359 -2.24 -15.89 22.65
CA THR A 359 -2.00 -17.15 21.92
C THR A 359 -3.25 -18.01 21.84
N VAL A 360 -3.44 -18.68 20.72
CA VAL A 360 -4.46 -19.71 20.53
C VAL A 360 -3.75 -21.06 20.38
N VAL A 361 -4.08 -21.99 21.28
CA VAL A 361 -3.61 -23.39 21.24
C VAL A 361 -4.71 -24.24 20.61
N ILE A 362 -4.33 -25.11 19.68
CA ILE A 362 -5.24 -25.96 18.92
C ILE A 362 -4.67 -27.37 18.86
N MET A 363 -5.49 -28.40 19.05
CA MET A 363 -5.05 -29.79 18.93
C MET A 363 -6.13 -30.67 18.31
N LYS A 364 -5.69 -31.65 17.51
CA LYS A 364 -6.55 -32.68 16.92
C LYS A 364 -6.44 -33.96 17.74
N VAL A 365 -7.57 -34.45 18.27
CA VAL A 365 -7.59 -35.66 19.10
C VAL A 365 -7.42 -36.92 18.25
N LYS A 366 -6.63 -37.88 18.75
CA LYS A 366 -6.33 -39.13 18.04
C LYS A 366 -7.54 -40.06 18.01
N GLY A 367 -7.87 -40.57 16.83
CA GLY A 367 -8.97 -41.51 16.62
C GLY A 367 -10.36 -40.88 16.65
N THR A 368 -10.46 -39.54 16.69
CA THR A 368 -11.72 -38.80 16.62
C THR A 368 -11.60 -37.60 15.67
N GLU A 369 -12.74 -36.98 15.35
CA GLU A 369 -12.77 -35.70 14.62
C GLU A 369 -12.77 -34.48 15.56
N GLU A 370 -12.50 -34.67 16.86
CA GLU A 370 -12.50 -33.59 17.84
C GLU A 370 -11.30 -32.66 17.63
N ILE A 371 -11.58 -31.36 17.49
CA ILE A 371 -10.57 -30.30 17.53
C ILE A 371 -10.83 -29.48 18.79
N LEU A 372 -9.88 -29.53 19.73
CA LEU A 372 -9.95 -28.86 21.02
C LEU A 372 -8.91 -27.74 21.10
N GLY A 373 -9.16 -26.73 21.92
CA GLY A 373 -8.21 -25.64 22.06
C GLY A 373 -8.55 -24.65 23.16
N GLY A 374 -7.69 -23.64 23.28
CA GLY A 374 -7.86 -22.56 24.24
C GLY A 374 -7.13 -21.29 23.83
N TYR A 375 -7.72 -20.15 24.18
CA TYR A 375 -7.12 -18.83 24.01
C TYR A 375 -6.57 -18.33 25.35
N ASN A 376 -5.30 -17.93 25.34
CA ASN A 376 -4.62 -17.29 26.44
C ASN A 376 -4.25 -15.84 26.06
N PRO A 377 -4.90 -14.81 26.65
CA PRO A 377 -4.55 -13.40 26.43
C PRO A 377 -3.30 -12.96 27.22
N LEU A 378 -2.82 -13.78 28.18
CA LEU A 378 -1.67 -13.47 29.03
C LEU A 378 -0.37 -14.00 28.44
N ILE A 379 0.75 -13.61 29.05
CA ILE A 379 2.07 -14.15 28.74
C ILE A 379 2.21 -15.58 29.27
N TRP A 380 2.79 -16.47 28.47
CA TRP A 380 3.33 -17.74 28.97
C TRP A 380 4.71 -17.49 29.59
N ASP A 381 4.87 -17.79 30.86
CA ASP A 381 6.12 -17.55 31.59
C ASP A 381 6.68 -18.86 32.12
N ALA A 382 7.70 -19.39 31.44
CA ALA A 382 8.33 -20.65 31.79
C ALA A 382 9.20 -20.57 33.06
N ASN A 383 9.41 -19.38 33.63
CA ASN A 383 10.27 -19.17 34.79
C ASN A 383 9.49 -19.02 36.11
N THR A 384 8.15 -19.02 36.06
CA THR A 384 7.32 -18.94 37.26
C THR A 384 6.49 -20.19 37.45
N ASN A 385 5.94 -20.35 38.66
CA ASN A 385 4.93 -21.35 38.98
C ASN A 385 3.71 -20.61 39.53
N SER A 386 2.86 -20.11 38.65
CA SER A 386 1.77 -19.21 39.03
C SER A 386 0.55 -19.35 38.15
N TRP A 387 -0.60 -19.03 38.74
CA TRP A 387 -1.85 -18.93 38.02
C TRP A 387 -2.00 -17.53 37.40
N GLY A 388 -2.23 -17.50 36.10
CA GLY A 388 -2.59 -16.32 35.35
C GLY A 388 -4.04 -15.94 35.59
N LYS A 389 -4.27 -14.68 36.00
CA LYS A 389 -5.60 -14.13 36.27
C LYS A 389 -6.16 -13.36 35.08
N THR A 390 -7.26 -13.82 34.48
CA THR A 390 -7.93 -13.12 33.36
C THR A 390 -9.41 -13.49 33.18
N ASN A 391 -10.18 -12.63 32.51
CA ASN A 391 -11.56 -12.91 32.06
C ASN A 391 -11.68 -13.29 30.60
N ASP A 392 -10.61 -13.07 29.85
CA ASP A 392 -10.65 -13.09 28.39
C ASP A 392 -10.14 -14.43 27.85
N SER A 393 -9.65 -15.31 28.73
CA SER A 393 -9.36 -16.70 28.39
C SER A 393 -10.65 -17.49 28.18
N PHE A 394 -10.61 -18.40 27.22
CA PHE A 394 -11.65 -19.36 26.95
C PHE A 394 -11.05 -20.66 26.41
N ILE A 395 -11.75 -21.76 26.61
CA ILE A 395 -11.47 -23.05 25.97
C ILE A 395 -12.62 -23.38 25.02
N PHE A 396 -12.34 -24.22 24.03
CA PHE A 396 -13.31 -24.51 22.99
C PHE A 396 -13.17 -25.90 22.38
N SER A 397 -14.27 -26.36 21.77
CA SER A 397 -14.30 -27.43 20.77
C SER A 397 -14.85 -26.85 19.47
N LEU A 398 -14.20 -27.12 18.35
CA LEU A 398 -14.64 -26.63 17.03
C LEU A 398 -15.53 -27.67 16.34
N LYS A 399 -16.51 -27.19 15.57
CA LYS A 399 -17.25 -28.02 14.61
C LYS A 399 -16.26 -28.64 13.61
N ASN A 400 -16.32 -29.94 13.38
CA ASN A 400 -15.44 -30.63 12.43
C ASN A 400 -16.01 -32.01 12.09
N GLY A 401 -15.97 -32.38 10.80
CA GLY A 401 -16.52 -33.64 10.32
C GLY A 401 -17.98 -33.84 10.75
N ASN A 402 -18.21 -34.82 11.61
CA ASN A 402 -19.55 -35.15 12.12
C ASN A 402 -20.03 -34.24 13.27
N ILE A 403 -19.14 -33.42 13.86
CA ILE A 403 -19.47 -32.49 14.94
C ILE A 403 -20.06 -31.22 14.31
N GLN A 404 -21.36 -31.01 14.49
CA GLN A 404 -22.11 -29.95 13.81
C GLN A 404 -21.91 -28.55 14.41
N ASN A 405 -21.68 -28.45 15.73
CA ASN A 405 -21.64 -27.18 16.44
C ASN A 405 -20.35 -27.03 17.25
N SER A 406 -19.75 -25.84 17.18
CA SER A 406 -18.66 -25.44 18.05
C SER A 406 -19.17 -25.12 19.46
N ILE A 407 -18.33 -25.33 20.46
CA ILE A 407 -18.59 -25.01 21.86
C ILE A 407 -17.56 -24.00 22.33
N LEU A 408 -18.01 -22.80 22.69
CA LEU A 408 -17.22 -21.82 23.43
C LEU A 408 -17.50 -21.93 24.93
N SER A 409 -16.44 -22.04 25.73
CA SER A 409 -16.49 -22.07 27.19
C SER A 409 -15.56 -21.01 27.75
N ARG A 410 -16.10 -19.92 28.31
CA ARG A 410 -15.29 -18.84 28.87
C ARG A 410 -14.86 -19.18 30.29
N VAL A 411 -13.77 -18.55 30.74
CA VAL A 411 -13.29 -18.73 32.11
C VAL A 411 -14.33 -18.22 33.11
N LYS A 412 -14.71 -19.09 34.05
CA LYS A 412 -15.64 -18.78 35.15
C LYS A 412 -14.87 -18.32 36.39
N THR A 413 -13.79 -19.03 36.73
CA THR A 413 -12.94 -18.71 37.89
C THR A 413 -11.66 -18.05 37.43
N ARG A 414 -11.70 -16.73 37.23
CA ARG A 414 -10.62 -15.95 36.62
C ARG A 414 -9.24 -16.10 37.27
N ASP A 415 -9.17 -16.40 38.57
CA ASP A 415 -7.90 -16.53 39.31
C ASP A 415 -7.09 -17.78 38.93
N PHE A 416 -7.73 -18.75 38.27
CA PHE A 416 -7.12 -20.01 37.85
C PHE A 416 -7.25 -20.20 36.33
N ALA A 417 -7.21 -19.13 35.55
CA ALA A 417 -7.47 -19.21 34.10
C ALA A 417 -6.38 -20.03 33.38
N ILE A 418 -5.11 -19.74 33.66
CA ILE A 418 -3.96 -20.35 32.97
C ILE A 418 -2.90 -20.73 34.01
N LEU A 419 -2.27 -21.90 33.88
CA LEU A 419 -1.15 -22.27 34.75
C LEU A 419 0.17 -22.12 34.00
N ASN A 420 1.05 -21.26 34.51
CA ASN A 420 2.47 -21.30 34.19
C ASN A 420 3.10 -22.42 35.02
N VAL A 421 3.42 -23.54 34.38
CA VAL A 421 3.87 -24.75 35.06
C VAL A 421 5.31 -24.59 35.53
N HIS A 422 5.59 -25.06 36.75
CA HIS A 422 6.93 -25.07 37.31
C HIS A 422 7.95 -25.74 36.37
N LYS A 423 9.15 -25.16 36.27
CA LYS A 423 10.21 -25.56 35.31
C LYS A 423 10.54 -27.06 35.31
N ASN A 424 10.51 -27.72 36.47
CA ASN A 424 10.78 -29.16 36.55
C ASN A 424 9.69 -30.04 35.93
N ASP A 425 8.45 -29.55 35.89
CA ASP A 425 7.27 -30.27 35.42
C ASP A 425 6.98 -30.01 33.92
N GLN A 426 7.63 -29.01 33.32
CA GLN A 426 7.52 -28.66 31.89
C GLN A 426 7.96 -29.79 30.95
N LYS A 427 8.70 -30.79 31.44
CA LYS A 427 9.04 -32.02 30.69
C LYS A 427 7.85 -32.95 30.49
N GLN A 428 6.80 -32.77 31.30
CA GLN A 428 5.59 -33.58 31.28
C GLN A 428 4.34 -32.78 30.91
N TYR A 429 4.27 -31.49 31.23
CA TYR A 429 3.09 -30.65 31.00
C TYR A 429 3.37 -29.59 29.94
N GLY A 430 2.42 -29.39 29.03
CA GLY A 430 2.43 -28.28 28.07
C GLY A 430 1.39 -27.21 28.44
N PRO A 431 0.56 -26.74 27.49
CA PRO A 431 -0.46 -25.73 27.78
C PRO A 431 -1.49 -26.25 28.78
N TYR A 432 -1.87 -25.38 29.72
CA TYR A 432 -2.71 -25.73 30.87
C TYR A 432 -3.73 -24.61 31.16
N PHE A 433 -5.00 -24.88 30.87
CA PHE A 433 -6.14 -23.98 31.02
C PHE A 433 -7.06 -24.47 32.12
N GLY A 434 -7.25 -23.66 33.18
CA GLY A 434 -8.14 -24.02 34.29
C GLY A 434 -7.55 -25.12 35.15
N ASN A 435 -7.75 -25.08 36.47
CA ASN A 435 -7.27 -26.15 37.37
C ASN A 435 -7.91 -27.49 37.01
N ASN A 436 -7.19 -28.36 36.27
CA ASN A 436 -7.66 -29.61 35.68
C ASN A 436 -8.84 -29.49 34.70
N SER A 437 -9.07 -28.33 34.07
CA SER A 437 -10.15 -28.22 33.07
C SER A 437 -9.72 -28.69 31.70
N PHE A 438 -8.56 -28.22 31.20
CA PHE A 438 -8.05 -28.60 29.90
C PHE A 438 -6.53 -28.44 29.86
N TYR A 439 -5.80 -29.55 29.71
CA TYR A 439 -4.35 -29.51 29.67
C TYR A 439 -3.75 -30.63 28.82
N MET A 440 -2.55 -30.37 28.30
CA MET A 440 -1.75 -31.39 27.63
C MET A 440 -0.67 -31.92 28.56
N ARG A 441 -0.60 -33.25 28.71
CA ARG A 441 0.42 -33.93 29.51
C ARG A 441 0.89 -35.21 28.83
N SER A 442 2.17 -35.54 29.01
CA SER A 442 2.75 -36.82 28.63
C SER A 442 3.85 -37.26 29.60
N HIS A 443 3.81 -38.52 30.04
CA HIS A 443 4.90 -39.13 30.84
C HIS A 443 6.01 -39.67 29.93
N SER A 444 5.67 -39.99 28.68
CA SER A 444 6.59 -40.42 27.64
C SER A 444 7.32 -39.25 26.97
N SER A 445 7.15 -38.03 27.50
CA SER A 445 7.62 -36.76 26.92
C SER A 445 7.25 -36.61 25.43
N ASN A 446 6.09 -37.10 25.04
CA ASN A 446 5.55 -36.99 23.69
C ASN A 446 4.02 -37.14 23.70
N PHE A 447 3.30 -36.05 23.38
CA PHE A 447 1.84 -35.99 23.42
C PHE A 447 1.11 -36.98 22.49
N THR A 448 1.81 -37.65 21.57
CA THR A 448 1.22 -38.63 20.62
C THR A 448 1.33 -40.08 21.08
N LEU A 449 2.14 -40.36 22.12
CA LEU A 449 2.49 -41.71 22.57
C LEU A 449 1.65 -42.22 23.75
N ASP A 450 1.06 -41.33 24.55
CA ASP A 450 0.23 -41.68 25.70
C ASP A 450 -1.03 -40.79 25.83
N ASN A 451 -2.00 -41.25 26.61
CA ASN A 451 -3.33 -40.62 26.73
C ASN A 451 -3.46 -39.79 28.03
N TYR A 452 -2.41 -39.06 28.43
CA TYR A 452 -2.44 -38.28 29.68
C TYR A 452 -2.94 -36.84 29.53
N SER A 453 -3.21 -36.37 28.31
CA SER A 453 -3.92 -35.10 28.12
C SER A 453 -5.37 -35.25 28.56
N GLU A 454 -5.94 -34.22 29.19
CA GLU A 454 -7.26 -34.31 29.82
C GLU A 454 -8.10 -33.08 29.52
N CYS A 455 -9.39 -33.31 29.30
CA CYS A 455 -10.42 -32.28 29.22
C CYS A 455 -11.58 -32.67 30.14
N ASN A 456 -11.83 -31.89 31.18
CA ASN A 456 -12.82 -32.17 32.22
C ASN A 456 -13.71 -30.94 32.47
N SER A 457 -14.95 -31.18 32.90
CA SER A 457 -15.91 -30.17 33.30
C SER A 457 -15.97 -30.07 34.82
N ASN A 458 -15.12 -29.21 35.37
CA ASN A 458 -14.94 -29.06 36.83
C ASN A 458 -15.27 -27.64 37.35
N GLY A 459 -15.95 -26.83 36.53
CA GLY A 459 -16.51 -25.55 36.95
C GLY A 459 -15.57 -24.34 36.92
N TYR A 460 -14.31 -24.49 36.48
CA TYR A 460 -13.41 -23.35 36.25
C TYR A 460 -13.65 -22.64 34.92
N TYR A 461 -14.24 -23.36 33.95
CA TYR A 461 -14.80 -22.83 32.70
C TYR A 461 -16.30 -23.12 32.65
N GLU A 462 -17.05 -22.28 31.93
CA GLU A 462 -18.52 -22.24 31.97
C GLU A 462 -19.21 -23.53 31.49
N LYS A 463 -18.65 -24.19 30.47
CA LYS A 463 -19.24 -25.33 29.77
C LYS A 463 -18.22 -26.45 29.59
N ALA A 464 -18.71 -27.69 29.59
CA ALA A 464 -17.96 -28.83 29.10
C ALA A 464 -17.76 -28.70 27.58
N ILE A 465 -16.51 -28.81 27.11
CA ILE A 465 -16.19 -28.75 25.68
C ILE A 465 -16.03 -30.15 25.05
N ARG A 466 -16.11 -31.21 25.86
CA ARG A 466 -15.94 -32.59 25.42
C ARG A 466 -17.05 -33.49 25.97
N THR A 467 -17.57 -34.39 25.15
CA THR A 467 -18.67 -35.31 25.49
C THR A 467 -18.26 -36.80 25.49
N ALA A 468 -16.97 -37.09 25.30
CA ALA A 468 -16.45 -38.46 25.27
C ALA A 468 -16.60 -39.20 26.61
N ALA A 469 -16.66 -40.53 26.56
CA ALA A 469 -16.79 -41.39 27.75
C ALA A 469 -15.58 -41.30 28.71
N THR A 470 -14.42 -40.88 28.20
CA THR A 470 -13.21 -40.64 28.99
C THR A 470 -12.69 -39.22 28.77
N ASN A 471 -12.32 -38.54 29.86
CA ASN A 471 -11.74 -37.19 29.80
C ASN A 471 -10.33 -37.19 29.18
N ASN A 472 -9.63 -38.32 29.26
CA ASN A 472 -8.28 -38.53 28.78
C ASN A 472 -8.20 -38.73 27.26
N PHE A 473 -7.10 -38.28 26.64
CA PHE A 473 -6.83 -38.47 25.20
C PHE A 473 -5.35 -38.30 24.84
N SER A 474 -5.00 -38.79 23.66
CA SER A 474 -3.79 -38.43 22.90
C SER A 474 -4.16 -37.59 21.69
N ILE A 475 -3.17 -36.98 21.06
CA ILE A 475 -3.35 -36.14 19.88
C ILE A 475 -2.72 -36.73 18.62
N VAL A 476 -3.19 -36.28 17.46
CA VAL A 476 -2.53 -36.47 16.17
C VAL A 476 -1.51 -35.35 15.94
N ASP A 477 -1.93 -34.10 16.14
CA ASP A 477 -1.07 -32.93 16.03
C ASP A 477 -1.61 -31.78 16.91
N TYR A 478 -0.77 -30.78 17.17
CA TYR A 478 -1.16 -29.53 17.85
C TYR A 478 -0.41 -28.34 17.28
N GLU A 479 -1.04 -27.17 17.35
CA GLU A 479 -0.57 -25.92 16.79
C GLU A 479 -0.78 -24.79 17.79
N VAL A 480 0.15 -23.83 17.81
CA VAL A 480 0.03 -22.61 18.61
C VAL A 480 0.19 -21.42 17.68
N PHE A 481 -0.78 -20.51 17.73
CA PHE A 481 -0.80 -19.27 16.98
C PHE A 481 -0.63 -18.08 17.91
N LYS A 482 0.21 -17.13 17.53
CA LYS A 482 0.22 -15.79 18.09
C LYS A 482 -0.80 -14.94 17.33
N ILE A 483 -1.64 -14.22 18.07
CA ILE A 483 -2.69 -13.38 17.52
C ILE A 483 -2.18 -11.94 17.42
N ALA A 484 -2.17 -11.39 16.20
CA ALA A 484 -1.82 -9.99 15.94
C ALA A 484 -3.02 -9.26 15.31
N TYR A 485 -3.28 -8.02 15.73
CA TYR A 485 -4.35 -7.20 15.15
C TYR A 485 -3.89 -6.66 13.79
N ALA A 486 -4.57 -7.05 12.70
CA ALA A 486 -4.12 -6.84 11.33
C ALA A 486 -3.95 -5.35 10.96
N PRO A 487 -4.88 -4.42 11.31
CA PRO A 487 -4.70 -3.00 11.02
C PRO A 487 -3.49 -2.37 11.73
N LEU A 488 -3.24 -2.76 12.99
CA LEU A 488 -2.08 -2.28 13.75
C LEU A 488 -0.77 -2.82 13.17
N LEU A 489 -0.79 -4.01 12.58
CA LEU A 489 0.39 -4.60 11.96
C LEU A 489 0.68 -4.01 10.58
N GLU A 490 -0.34 -3.63 9.81
CA GLU A 490 -0.13 -2.85 8.58
C GLU A 490 0.40 -1.46 8.89
N ILE A 491 -0.12 -0.81 9.95
CA ILE A 491 0.41 0.47 10.46
C ILE A 491 1.84 0.29 10.99
N TYR A 492 2.12 -0.77 11.75
CA TYR A 492 3.46 -1.03 12.28
C TYR A 492 4.43 -1.43 11.18
N ARG A 493 4.02 -2.19 10.16
CA ARG A 493 4.84 -2.49 8.97
C ARG A 493 5.04 -1.25 8.11
N ALA A 494 4.05 -0.37 7.98
CA ALA A 494 4.20 0.91 7.30
C ALA A 494 5.17 1.82 8.05
N TYR A 495 5.04 1.93 9.37
CA TYR A 495 5.95 2.64 10.26
C TYR A 495 7.36 2.03 10.23
N ASP A 496 7.49 0.71 10.36
CA ASP A 496 8.77 0.00 10.32
C ASP A 496 9.43 0.11 8.93
N ASN A 497 8.65 0.17 7.83
CA ASN A 497 9.17 0.46 6.49
C ASN A 497 9.57 1.94 6.32
N LEU A 498 8.85 2.87 6.96
CA LEU A 498 9.18 4.30 6.99
C LEU A 498 10.46 4.58 7.79
N PHE A 499 10.66 3.88 8.91
CA PHE A 499 11.74 4.15 9.86
C PHE A 499 12.94 3.20 9.75
N LYS A 500 12.83 1.98 9.19
CA LYS A 500 14.01 1.12 8.90
C LYS A 500 14.89 1.67 7.77
N GLY A 501 14.39 2.64 6.99
CA GLY A 501 15.21 3.44 6.08
C GLY A 501 16.08 4.50 6.79
N MET A 502 15.80 4.78 8.07
CA MET A 502 16.57 5.70 8.91
C MET A 502 17.63 4.93 9.72
N ILE A 503 18.57 4.26 9.04
CA ILE A 503 19.86 4.01 9.68
C ILE A 503 20.61 5.35 9.62
N LEU A 504 20.58 6.08 10.73
CA LEU A 504 21.57 7.12 11.02
C LEU A 504 22.90 6.41 11.18
N ASP A 505 23.66 6.31 10.09
CA ASP A 505 25.08 6.01 10.18
C ASP A 505 25.75 7.27 10.72
N SER A 506 26.28 7.19 11.93
CA SER A 506 26.76 8.34 12.71
C SER A 506 28.07 8.94 12.20
N ASP A 507 28.62 8.45 11.09
CA ASP A 507 29.93 8.87 10.60
C ASP A 507 29.92 9.04 9.08
N THR A 508 29.50 10.22 8.59
CA THR A 508 30.08 10.91 7.40
C THR A 508 29.20 12.10 7.00
N THR A 509 29.76 13.30 7.05
CA THR A 509 29.13 14.60 6.73
C THR A 509 28.80 14.80 5.23
N ARG A 510 28.59 13.74 4.45
CA ARG A 510 28.21 13.83 3.04
C ARG A 510 27.72 12.48 2.52
N SER A 511 26.43 12.20 2.66
CA SER A 511 25.80 11.12 1.89
C SER A 511 24.43 11.56 1.38
N LYS A 512 24.21 11.28 0.08
CA LYS A 512 23.03 11.68 -0.69
C LYS A 512 21.80 10.94 -0.16
N ILE A 513 20.85 11.68 0.38
CA ILE A 513 19.51 11.19 0.68
C ILE A 513 18.82 10.90 -0.66
N ASN A 514 18.59 9.62 -0.98
CA ASN A 514 17.84 9.20 -2.16
C ASN A 514 16.47 8.67 -1.72
N LEU A 515 15.58 9.60 -1.35
CA LEU A 515 14.19 9.30 -0.97
C LEU A 515 13.23 9.74 -2.10
N PRO A 516 12.23 8.91 -2.47
CA PRO A 516 11.27 9.24 -3.53
C PRO A 516 10.46 10.52 -3.29
N TRP A 517 10.14 10.84 -2.03
CA TRP A 517 9.43 12.08 -1.69
C TRP A 517 10.34 13.33 -1.79
N TYR A 518 11.64 13.19 -1.53
CA TYR A 518 12.64 14.26 -1.67
C TYR A 518 12.84 14.66 -3.15
N GLN A 519 12.74 13.71 -4.07
CA GLN A 519 12.78 13.98 -5.53
C GLN A 519 11.52 14.72 -6.02
N SER A 520 10.36 14.44 -5.41
CA SER A 520 9.11 15.16 -5.73
C SER A 520 9.10 16.59 -5.16
N TYR A 521 9.79 16.83 -4.03
CA TYR A 521 9.93 18.15 -3.43
C TYR A 521 10.93 19.05 -4.18
N LYS A 522 12.02 18.47 -4.71
CA LYS A 522 13.02 19.19 -5.53
C LYS A 522 12.42 19.84 -6.79
N PHE A 523 11.31 19.31 -7.29
CA PHE A 523 10.63 19.82 -8.49
C PHE A 523 9.69 21.02 -8.19
N LYS A 524 9.31 21.23 -6.93
CA LYS A 524 8.26 22.21 -6.56
C LYS A 524 8.79 23.65 -6.38
N TYR A 525 10.09 23.83 -6.09
CA TYR A 525 10.67 25.15 -5.77
C TYR A 525 11.69 25.69 -6.80
N TYR A 526 11.96 24.99 -7.90
CA TYR A 526 12.83 25.51 -8.97
C TYR A 526 12.15 26.51 -9.94
N ASN A 527 10.86 26.83 -9.72
CA ASN A 527 10.07 27.70 -10.60
C ASN A 527 9.70 29.07 -10.00
N PHE A 528 10.30 29.47 -8.88
CA PHE A 528 10.24 30.85 -8.39
C PHE A 528 11.66 31.41 -8.26
N LEU A 529 12.20 31.89 -9.38
CA LEU A 529 13.16 33.01 -9.52
C LEU A 529 13.79 32.95 -10.94
N PRO A 530 13.29 33.74 -11.91
CA PRO A 530 14.04 34.08 -13.12
C PRO A 530 15.09 35.17 -12.82
N ASP A 531 16.30 34.95 -13.34
CA ASP A 531 17.25 35.99 -13.79
C ASP A 531 18.05 36.83 -12.79
N GLN A 532 18.61 36.30 -11.68
CA GLN A 532 19.77 36.94 -11.00
C GLN A 532 20.70 35.94 -10.31
N TRP A 533 21.45 35.14 -11.07
CA TRP A 533 22.56 34.32 -10.55
C TRP A 533 23.79 34.32 -11.47
N GLU A 534 24.08 35.44 -12.13
CA GLU A 534 25.31 35.62 -12.92
C GLU A 534 26.23 36.74 -12.43
N PHE A 535 25.95 37.32 -11.26
CA PHE A 535 26.87 38.22 -10.58
C PHE A 535 26.73 37.95 -9.09
N LEU A 536 27.73 37.29 -8.49
CA LEU A 536 28.16 37.35 -7.08
C LEU A 536 29.28 36.30 -6.89
N GLU A 537 30.31 36.38 -7.74
CA GLU A 537 31.67 36.13 -7.24
C GLU A 537 32.16 37.47 -6.70
N GLU A 538 32.66 37.48 -5.47
CA GLU A 538 33.17 38.64 -4.71
C GLU A 538 32.11 39.46 -3.95
N GLU A 539 31.79 39.06 -2.72
CA GLU A 539 32.25 39.71 -1.47
C GLU A 539 31.64 38.99 -0.26
N ASN A 540 32.46 38.79 0.78
CA ASN A 540 32.02 38.25 2.07
C ASN A 540 31.10 39.29 2.73
N ASP A 541 29.83 38.93 2.99
CA ASP A 541 29.06 39.35 4.18
C ASP A 541 27.63 38.76 4.28
N GLU A 542 27.18 37.89 3.36
CA GLU A 542 25.82 37.31 3.39
C GLU A 542 25.76 35.82 3.84
N ALA A 543 26.65 35.37 4.73
CA ALA A 543 26.58 34.01 5.28
C ALA A 543 25.48 33.84 6.35
N GLU A 544 25.07 34.92 7.02
CA GLU A 544 24.01 34.88 8.07
C GLU A 544 22.59 34.74 7.48
N GLU A 545 22.30 35.33 6.31
CA GLU A 545 20.97 35.25 5.68
C GLU A 545 20.66 33.86 5.09
N VAL A 546 21.67 33.14 4.60
CA VAL A 546 21.49 31.78 4.05
C VAL A 546 21.21 30.76 5.16
N ASP A 547 21.87 30.89 6.32
CA ASP A 547 21.60 30.02 7.47
C ASP A 547 20.23 30.30 8.10
N GLU A 548 19.78 31.57 8.12
CA GLU A 548 18.46 31.96 8.62
C GLU A 548 17.32 31.45 7.71
N VAL A 549 17.49 31.49 6.39
CA VAL A 549 16.56 30.91 5.41
C VAL A 549 16.55 29.38 5.47
N MET A 550 17.71 28.74 5.68
CA MET A 550 17.81 27.29 5.82
C MET A 550 17.21 26.79 7.14
N ASP A 551 17.29 27.56 8.22
CA ASP A 551 16.62 27.24 9.49
C ASP A 551 15.12 27.51 9.43
N GLN A 552 14.66 28.54 8.71
CA GLN A 552 13.23 28.71 8.38
C GLN A 552 12.69 27.55 7.52
N LEU A 553 13.42 27.12 6.49
CA LEU A 553 13.01 25.97 5.67
C LEU A 553 12.97 24.67 6.47
N LYS A 554 13.92 24.45 7.39
CA LYS A 554 13.89 23.30 8.30
C LYS A 554 12.67 23.35 9.21
N VAL A 555 12.32 24.52 9.74
CA VAL A 555 11.13 24.72 10.58
C VAL A 555 9.86 24.46 9.77
N GLU A 556 9.73 24.97 8.55
CA GLU A 556 8.57 24.74 7.68
C GLU A 556 8.42 23.28 7.26
N ILE A 557 9.51 22.61 6.86
CA ILE A 557 9.51 21.17 6.53
C ILE A 557 9.11 20.34 7.76
N TYR A 558 9.60 20.70 8.94
CA TYR A 558 9.28 19.99 10.18
C TYR A 558 7.84 20.25 10.64
N GLU A 559 7.34 21.46 10.45
CA GLU A 559 5.94 21.81 10.67
C GLU A 559 5.00 21.05 9.73
N ASP A 560 5.33 20.94 8.45
CA ASP A 560 4.50 20.22 7.48
C ASP A 560 4.50 18.72 7.74
N ILE A 561 5.64 18.14 8.12
CA ILE A 561 5.69 16.75 8.60
C ILE A 561 4.85 16.58 9.87
N CYS A 562 4.91 17.53 10.81
CA CYS A 562 4.11 17.47 12.03
C CYS A 562 2.61 17.66 11.77
N LYS A 563 2.22 18.52 10.81
CA LYS A 563 0.84 18.71 10.36
C LYS A 563 0.32 17.47 9.63
N GLU A 564 1.15 16.83 8.83
CA GLU A 564 0.80 15.58 8.13
C GLU A 564 0.65 14.42 9.13
N VAL A 565 1.58 14.29 10.08
CA VAL A 565 1.49 13.30 11.17
C VAL A 565 0.27 13.58 12.05
N ALA A 566 -0.02 14.84 12.40
CA ALA A 566 -1.20 15.22 13.16
C ALA A 566 -2.50 14.98 12.36
N SER A 567 -2.51 15.24 11.05
CA SER A 567 -3.63 14.96 10.15
C SER A 567 -3.90 13.46 10.01
N CYS A 568 -2.86 12.65 9.84
CA CYS A 568 -2.95 11.19 9.88
C CYS A 568 -3.45 10.70 11.25
N TRP A 569 -3.06 11.36 12.34
CA TRP A 569 -3.52 11.02 13.69
C TRP A 569 -4.98 11.43 13.93
N VAL A 570 -5.42 12.58 13.42
CA VAL A 570 -6.82 13.03 13.46
C VAL A 570 -7.69 12.08 12.65
N LYS A 571 -7.29 11.71 11.42
CA LYS A 571 -7.95 10.66 10.63
C LYS A 571 -7.99 9.32 11.36
N MET A 572 -6.89 8.93 12.01
CA MET A 572 -6.83 7.72 12.82
C MET A 572 -7.83 7.75 13.99
N VAL A 573 -8.02 8.90 14.64
CA VAL A 573 -9.00 9.05 15.73
C VAL A 573 -10.43 9.13 15.22
N THR A 574 -10.70 9.84 14.11
CA THR A 574 -12.07 9.99 13.59
C THR A 574 -12.58 8.78 12.82
N GLU A 575 -11.72 8.00 12.17
CA GLU A 575 -12.13 6.84 11.37
C GLU A 575 -12.03 5.51 12.15
N VAL A 576 -11.14 5.40 13.16
CA VAL A 576 -10.95 4.15 13.96
C VAL A 576 -11.67 4.20 15.31
N PHE A 577 -11.90 5.38 15.88
CA PHE A 577 -12.55 5.54 17.19
C PHE A 577 -13.94 6.19 17.07
N ASP A 578 -14.89 5.44 16.50
CA ASP A 578 -16.33 5.68 16.73
C ASP A 578 -16.67 5.48 18.24
N GLU A 579 -17.67 6.19 18.75
CA GLU A 579 -17.95 6.53 20.18
C GLU A 579 -18.13 5.35 21.18
N ARG A 580 -17.85 4.10 20.81
CA ARG A 580 -18.22 2.91 21.62
C ARG A 580 -17.08 2.23 22.38
N LEU A 581 -15.85 2.76 22.34
CA LEU A 581 -14.68 2.16 23.03
C LEU A 581 -14.24 2.87 24.31
N TYR A 582 -15.10 3.68 24.92
CA TYR A 582 -14.87 4.32 26.23
C TYR A 582 -14.59 3.34 27.40
N PHE A 583 -14.67 2.01 27.17
CA PHE A 583 -14.64 1.00 28.23
C PHE A 583 -13.32 0.26 28.45
N ASN A 584 -12.22 0.57 27.74
CA ASN A 584 -10.94 -0.14 27.96
C ASN A 584 -9.75 0.73 28.39
N LEU A 585 -10.00 1.63 29.34
CA LEU A 585 -8.99 2.42 30.09
C LEU A 585 -7.96 1.57 30.89
N LYS A 586 -8.05 0.23 30.88
CA LYS A 586 -7.11 -0.65 31.58
C LYS A 586 -5.86 -1.03 30.78
N ILE A 587 -5.91 -0.96 29.45
CA ILE A 587 -4.76 -1.24 28.58
C ILE A 587 -3.79 -0.04 28.57
N LEU A 588 -4.31 1.19 28.56
CA LEU A 588 -3.50 2.42 28.63
C LEU A 588 -2.87 2.67 30.02
N LYS A 589 -3.49 2.18 31.11
CA LYS A 589 -2.99 2.40 32.49
C LYS A 589 -1.64 1.74 32.82
N LYS A 590 -1.14 0.80 32.02
CA LYS A 590 0.20 0.20 32.23
C LYS A 590 1.34 1.01 31.63
N ASN A 591 1.02 2.09 30.92
CA ASN A 591 1.97 2.96 30.26
C ASN A 591 1.63 4.40 30.69
N TRP A 592 1.95 4.74 31.94
CA TRP A 592 1.63 6.05 32.54
C TRP A 592 2.14 7.23 31.69
N ARG A 593 3.27 7.04 31.00
CA ARG A 593 3.86 7.97 30.04
C ARG A 593 2.94 8.26 28.85
N TRP A 594 2.16 7.28 28.40
CA TRP A 594 1.18 7.46 27.32
C TRP A 594 -0.07 8.19 27.81
N LEU A 595 -0.46 8.06 29.07
CA LEU A 595 -1.56 8.86 29.63
C LEU A 595 -1.15 10.32 29.82
N GLU A 596 0.08 10.59 30.27
CA GLU A 596 0.64 11.95 30.30
C GLU A 596 0.74 12.55 28.90
N ILE A 597 1.30 11.81 27.93
CA ILE A 597 1.37 12.26 26.53
C ILE A 597 -0.03 12.53 25.97
N MET A 598 -1.02 11.67 26.26
CA MET A 598 -2.39 11.86 25.76
C MET A 598 -3.13 13.01 26.46
N GLU A 599 -2.85 13.28 27.74
CA GLU A 599 -3.42 14.41 28.49
C GLU A 599 -2.76 15.74 28.11
N GLU A 600 -1.44 15.73 27.85
CA GLU A 600 -0.70 16.86 27.27
C GLU A 600 -1.11 17.12 25.83
N CYS A 601 -1.28 16.09 24.99
CA CYS A 601 -1.79 16.20 23.62
C CYS A 601 -3.27 16.66 23.57
N ARG A 602 -4.08 16.31 24.57
CA ARG A 602 -5.45 16.83 24.71
C ARG A 602 -5.45 18.31 25.13
N ASN A 603 -4.53 18.74 25.99
CA ASN A 603 -4.34 20.15 26.35
C ASN A 603 -3.71 20.97 25.19
N PHE A 604 -2.86 20.32 24.37
CA PHE A 604 -2.21 20.82 23.15
C PHE A 604 -3.18 21.17 22.03
N VAL A 605 -4.29 20.42 21.89
CA VAL A 605 -5.37 20.75 20.93
C VAL A 605 -6.19 21.98 21.38
N MET A 606 -6.11 22.38 22.65
CA MET A 606 -7.02 23.37 23.24
C MET A 606 -6.42 24.76 23.48
N LYS A 607 -5.10 24.96 23.27
CA LYS A 607 -4.46 26.29 23.41
C LYS A 607 -3.34 26.47 22.38
N GLU A 608 -3.53 27.43 21.47
CA GLU A 608 -2.50 27.92 20.55
C GLU A 608 -1.36 28.61 21.32
N ASP A 609 -0.17 28.00 21.33
CA ASP A 609 1.12 28.72 21.42
C ASP A 609 2.29 27.74 21.17
N ILE A 610 2.69 27.64 19.90
CA ILE A 610 3.69 26.67 19.39
C ILE A 610 5.13 26.96 19.90
N PHE A 611 5.42 28.19 20.29
CA PHE A 611 6.78 28.62 20.65
C PHE A 611 7.25 28.12 22.05
N ASN A 612 6.34 28.01 23.02
CA ASN A 612 6.65 27.45 24.34
C ASN A 612 6.79 25.91 24.31
N ILE A 613 6.28 25.28 23.26
CA ILE A 613 6.30 23.83 23.04
C ILE A 613 7.70 23.38 22.56
N PHE A 614 8.32 24.16 21.66
CA PHE A 614 9.69 23.93 21.18
C PHE A 614 10.71 23.82 22.34
N ASN A 615 10.67 24.76 23.30
CA ASN A 615 11.63 24.79 24.41
C ASN A 615 11.42 23.67 25.44
N ARG A 616 10.19 23.18 25.64
CA ARG A 616 9.91 22.06 26.56
C ARG A 616 10.27 20.70 25.98
N LEU A 617 9.99 20.45 24.70
CA LEU A 617 10.40 19.21 24.04
C LEU A 617 11.93 19.12 23.85
N ALA A 618 12.59 20.24 23.53
CA ALA A 618 14.04 20.30 23.41
C ALA A 618 14.77 19.99 24.75
N SER A 619 14.20 20.40 25.89
CA SER A 619 14.76 20.10 27.22
C SER A 619 14.52 18.67 27.71
N MET A 620 13.51 17.97 27.18
CA MET A 620 13.27 16.55 27.52
C MET A 620 14.16 15.61 26.70
N ILE A 621 14.61 16.05 25.52
CA ILE A 621 15.49 15.27 24.64
C ILE A 621 16.97 15.47 25.00
N SER A 622 17.35 16.61 25.61
CA SER A 622 18.76 16.87 25.97
C SER A 622 19.28 16.16 27.24
N VAL A 623 18.46 15.34 27.91
CA VAL A 623 18.86 14.69 29.18
C VAL A 623 19.48 13.30 29.01
N ASP A 624 19.38 12.63 27.85
CA ASP A 624 19.87 11.25 27.70
C ASP A 624 21.01 11.04 26.67
N ILE A 625 21.64 12.11 26.17
CA ILE A 625 22.85 11.97 25.34
C ILE A 625 23.90 12.97 25.83
N TYR A 626 24.63 12.63 26.89
CA TYR A 626 26.04 12.96 27.10
C TYR A 626 26.41 12.47 28.50
N THR A 627 27.07 11.31 28.60
CA THR A 627 28.21 11.07 29.51
C THR A 627 28.64 9.59 29.46
N GLU A 628 29.38 9.20 28.42
CA GLU A 628 30.48 8.25 28.59
C GLU A 628 31.71 8.71 27.78
N ASN A 629 32.66 9.27 28.54
CA ASN A 629 34.13 9.23 28.37
C ASN A 629 34.81 9.87 27.16
N TRP A 630 35.35 11.09 27.37
CA TRP A 630 36.69 11.45 26.88
C TRP A 630 37.55 11.99 28.04
N PHE A 631 38.56 11.21 28.43
CA PHE A 631 39.72 11.66 29.18
C PHE A 631 40.83 11.94 28.16
N VAL A 632 41.24 13.20 27.98
CA VAL A 632 42.61 13.56 27.57
C VAL A 632 43.02 14.81 28.34
N GLU A 633 44.19 14.71 28.96
CA GLU A 633 44.82 15.68 29.84
C GLU A 633 44.99 17.08 29.23
N LYS A 634 44.73 18.10 30.04
CA LYS A 634 45.52 19.34 29.99
C LYS A 634 45.97 19.71 31.40
N LYS A 635 47.25 19.52 31.68
CA LYS A 635 47.94 19.95 32.90
C LYS A 635 48.04 21.48 32.97
N ASN A 636 47.80 21.98 34.18
CA ASN A 636 48.43 23.10 34.89
C ASN A 636 48.46 24.50 34.25
N ASN A 637 47.80 25.47 34.91
CA ASN A 637 48.48 26.38 35.84
C ASN A 637 47.46 27.10 36.74
N ASP A 638 47.78 27.16 38.03
CA ASP A 638 47.44 28.15 39.08
C ASP A 638 45.98 28.66 39.18
N GLY A 639 45.26 28.58 40.30
CA GLY A 639 45.58 28.23 41.68
C GLY A 639 44.32 28.33 42.57
N ASP A 640 44.50 28.02 43.85
CA ASP A 640 43.60 28.24 44.99
C ASP A 640 42.35 27.35 45.20
N VAL A 641 42.64 26.19 45.81
CA VAL A 641 42.16 25.77 47.15
C VAL A 641 40.80 26.29 47.64
N ASN A 642 39.82 25.38 47.76
CA ASN A 642 39.31 25.01 49.10
C ASN A 642 38.47 23.72 49.10
N ILE A 643 38.87 22.82 50.01
CA ILE A 643 38.23 21.54 50.34
C ILE A 643 37.27 21.75 51.52
N LYS A 644 36.06 21.19 51.44
CA LYS A 644 35.20 20.70 52.55
C LYS A 644 34.02 19.99 51.86
N GLY A 645 33.84 18.68 51.89
CA GLY A 645 33.60 17.79 53.05
C GLY A 645 32.31 17.02 52.74
N SER A 646 32.37 15.68 52.56
CA SER A 646 31.69 14.68 53.42
C SER A 646 30.14 14.74 53.36
N VAL A 647 29.33 13.72 53.02
CA VAL A 647 29.26 12.36 53.58
C VAL A 647 28.01 11.65 52.98
N PHE A 648 28.18 10.38 52.61
CA PHE A 648 27.29 9.20 52.76
C PHE A 648 26.02 8.93 51.91
N GLN A 649 26.10 7.71 51.33
CA GLN A 649 25.17 6.56 51.36
C GLN A 649 23.91 6.48 50.50
N LYS A 650 24.06 5.65 49.45
CA LYS A 650 23.24 4.47 49.11
C LYS A 650 22.13 4.08 50.09
N LYS A 651 20.90 4.00 49.58
CA LYS A 651 19.98 2.84 49.62
C LYS A 651 18.86 3.08 48.61
N ARG A 652 18.80 2.31 47.51
CA ARG A 652 17.81 1.21 47.30
C ARG A 652 16.42 1.54 47.85
N TYR A 653 15.47 1.86 46.97
CA TYR A 653 14.54 0.87 46.40
C TYR A 653 14.26 1.20 44.94
#